data_AF-A0A2T1AH69-F1
#
_entry.id   AF-A0A2T1AH69-F1
#
_cell.length_a   1.000
_cell.length_b   1.000
_cell.length_c   1.000
_cell.angle_alpha   90.00
_cell.angle_beta   90.00
_cell.angle_gamma   90.00
#
_symmetry.space_group_name_H-M   'P 1'
#
loop_
_entity.id
_entity.type
_entity.pdbx_description
1 polymer ?
#
loop_
_entity_poly.entity_id
_entity_poly.type
_entity_poly.pdbx_seq_one_letter_code
_entity_poly.pdbx_strand_id
1 'polypeptide(L)'
;MATTEHQHHVIHADLSHAHAGEDHWLHAAGRSYELVPHDDASRAEARKAAPHLLSVDDHKLTHFTSEPVMLPRNQVVRVHIKHSLNTFDVADDASHGSTHSGIVQPPAGGDPEAPVHHHINWTSTAAALIFHHPDLITHDPDVAAIVMAFMTDQQNSKRIVGMVSDLATAMSHAGPPTPEGVTPEGWAVLKPMKVTTSNGTSTHYQQVPTQTIIDAAGDVMTAMMIATKNDPKLKGKKWQQQTGDSVQSGSGGAGANLSDTSQPAAQELMTLRAGGSGDNWSAALTISGEQHGLQTSLSIKDASTRTINVKMDNTFIRYLGAYIAFYDADDNLIDISDWDFDCGIPGISAFENKNYRCLGLISAVNNFMAIPITADPGQLNYGDGVDITFPSAKATSAKIFGVGLGTGDIPYGNAIVPGGVMTGFVNLAIPAFLMGFAVAAQSYKPLYKIMEDKKVIAAAVAAGAGFFGVQFGTSAAHHKMNWTALTSLCSILFNQGLTKALAWCEATIVEGEIEDEIPFSGWLVVALNIATGVAQLAETIVEVATSPWFITNTVTEQITSTITVHPDPRHQAWPQGQAGTKSRCEAKMIFKNQGRPTVSQVFDIPANFTDAQIQFAFDGNTLGGEVKIEADFYIDSWLAGKAQSGWLKNEEDITADMTLYLVQLPIPITASSTFKHSAILTYENEAYSWNDTATAPVSTLADLSTSSNANEISECVALALSQRYAVLGQSFKAAGTGLAPATGGGFDTQLFAFQSQNIPGRPMSDVKWMTAGFTYQSELIYDPFPPKFLMKDGQWVLENDRPVPDPEDVDLGCYYVDPRLQDVSLDEGGGFHLRKVDVSGTSDFAPGTLPDPNLLSHGRFPFFPDHTAMHPSGHLIAVNQQAAKVMILNIEQAGKSDADMPVANTNAGKALIADREGFLFRPVALGCSYDGTLLILDQVFSQETSESRVQAFDLLGRPVPCFLDDKGEATSILPIPNDGEVYLDMCVVGNKSMTYIFILYYTGNGKSPTDYNVAIYGFGEKAKSSEMTPIVTTNKVPAARIAVDMWHTLYTLNYQMVADTAGKASGPITSHAGPAGRTVLSISEWLLPVPGQT
;
A
#
# COMPACT_ATOMS: atom_id res chain seq x y z
N MET A 1 -36.67 14.88 -23.99
CA MET A 1 -36.59 16.11 -24.80
C MET A 1 -36.76 17.30 -23.89
N ALA A 2 -35.66 17.78 -23.30
CA ALA A 2 -35.60 19.20 -22.95
C ALA A 2 -35.42 19.96 -24.27
N THR A 3 -36.05 21.13 -24.42
CA THR A 3 -35.75 22.02 -25.53
C THR A 3 -34.34 22.54 -25.34
N THR A 4 -33.39 22.10 -26.16
CA THR A 4 -32.01 22.59 -26.13
C THR A 4 -32.05 24.08 -26.45
N GLU A 5 -31.78 24.95 -25.48
CA GLU A 5 -31.55 26.35 -25.76
C GLU A 5 -30.26 26.46 -26.58
N HIS A 6 -30.35 27.15 -27.72
CA HIS A 6 -29.21 27.45 -28.57
C HIS A 6 -28.82 28.91 -28.36
N GLN A 7 -27.54 29.22 -28.53
CA GLN A 7 -27.01 30.58 -28.58
C GLN A 7 -26.65 30.91 -30.03
N HIS A 8 -26.81 32.16 -30.42
CA HIS A 8 -26.27 32.69 -31.68
C HIS A 8 -24.76 32.90 -31.57
N HIS A 9 -23.98 32.27 -32.46
CA HIS A 9 -22.54 32.51 -32.59
C HIS A 9 -22.20 33.06 -33.97
N VAL A 10 -21.19 33.93 -34.03
CA VAL A 10 -20.56 34.37 -35.28
C VAL A 10 -19.11 33.92 -35.26
N ILE A 11 -18.73 33.10 -36.23
CA ILE A 11 -17.39 32.53 -36.29
C ILE A 11 -16.58 33.26 -37.35
N HIS A 12 -15.50 33.89 -36.91
CA HIS A 12 -14.48 34.49 -37.76
C HIS A 12 -13.35 33.49 -37.98
N ALA A 13 -12.71 33.54 -39.15
CA ALA A 13 -11.69 32.59 -39.57
C ALA A 13 -10.41 33.26 -40.07
N ASP A 14 -9.26 32.67 -39.70
CA ASP A 14 -7.95 32.94 -40.32
C ASP A 14 -7.68 31.92 -41.44
N LEU A 15 -7.87 32.36 -42.70
CA LEU A 15 -7.58 31.60 -43.91
C LEU A 15 -6.32 32.16 -44.63
N SER A 16 -5.43 32.86 -43.91
CA SER A 16 -4.21 33.45 -44.50
C SER A 16 -3.26 32.44 -45.16
N HIS A 17 -3.31 31.18 -44.71
CA HIS A 17 -2.54 30.06 -45.27
C HIS A 17 -3.44 28.98 -45.92
N ALA A 18 -4.64 29.33 -46.37
CA ALA A 18 -5.54 28.39 -47.05
C ALA A 18 -4.91 27.80 -48.32
N HIS A 19 -5.24 26.53 -48.63
CA HIS A 19 -4.79 25.87 -49.85
C HIS A 19 -5.38 26.57 -51.07
N ALA A 20 -4.52 26.89 -52.04
CA ALA A 20 -4.90 27.71 -53.19
C ALA A 20 -5.73 26.90 -54.20
N GLY A 21 -6.97 27.32 -54.46
CA GLY A 21 -7.89 26.64 -55.37
C GLY A 21 -8.86 25.67 -54.69
N GLU A 22 -8.94 25.69 -53.36
CA GLU A 22 -9.85 24.84 -52.58
C GLU A 22 -10.97 25.65 -51.92
N ASP A 23 -12.18 25.09 -51.92
CA ASP A 23 -13.34 25.67 -51.25
C ASP A 23 -13.24 25.42 -49.73
N HIS A 24 -13.63 26.41 -48.92
CA HIS A 24 -13.51 26.36 -47.46
C HIS A 24 -14.84 26.75 -46.79
N TRP A 25 -15.24 26.02 -45.74
CA TRP A 25 -16.46 26.30 -44.96
C TRP A 25 -16.28 25.93 -43.49
N LEU A 26 -17.13 26.50 -42.62
CA LEU A 26 -17.22 26.08 -41.23
C LEU A 26 -18.14 24.87 -41.14
N HIS A 27 -17.82 23.92 -40.28
CA HIS A 27 -18.67 22.79 -39.94
C HIS A 27 -18.76 22.64 -38.42
N ALA A 28 -19.98 22.56 -37.91
CA ALA A 28 -20.28 22.51 -36.48
C ALA A 28 -21.68 21.92 -36.23
N ALA A 29 -21.80 21.01 -35.26
CA ALA A 29 -23.07 20.39 -34.84
C ALA A 29 -23.85 19.77 -36.02
N GLY A 30 -23.17 18.96 -36.84
CA GLY A 30 -23.72 18.27 -38.00
C GLY A 30 -24.10 19.16 -39.19
N ARG A 31 -23.78 20.47 -39.14
CA ARG A 31 -24.14 21.43 -40.20
C ARG A 31 -22.91 22.18 -40.75
N SER A 32 -22.88 22.35 -42.07
CA SER A 32 -21.96 23.24 -42.78
C SER A 32 -22.53 24.66 -42.90
N TYR A 33 -21.66 25.66 -42.76
CA TYR A 33 -21.96 27.09 -42.82
C TYR A 33 -20.94 27.79 -43.75
N GLU A 34 -21.42 28.67 -44.62
CA GLU A 34 -20.59 29.42 -45.56
C GLU A 34 -19.64 30.40 -44.85
N LEU A 35 -18.39 30.48 -45.32
CA LEU A 35 -17.41 31.46 -44.86
C LEU A 35 -17.23 32.55 -45.93
N VAL A 36 -17.68 33.77 -45.62
CA VAL A 36 -17.63 34.93 -46.53
C VAL A 36 -16.40 35.79 -46.24
N PRO A 37 -15.66 36.28 -47.25
CA PRO A 37 -14.50 37.15 -47.05
C PRO A 37 -14.84 38.46 -46.34
N HIS A 38 -13.94 38.90 -45.47
CA HIS A 38 -14.03 40.19 -44.79
C HIS A 38 -13.53 41.34 -45.67
N ASP A 39 -14.38 42.36 -45.80
CA ASP A 39 -14.03 43.70 -46.28
C ASP A 39 -13.80 44.69 -45.11
N ASP A 40 -13.42 45.92 -45.41
CA ASP A 40 -13.11 46.93 -44.39
C ASP A 40 -14.33 47.31 -43.53
N ALA A 41 -15.54 47.25 -44.12
CA ALA A 41 -16.79 47.56 -43.44
C ALA A 41 -17.17 46.46 -42.43
N SER A 42 -17.17 45.20 -42.85
CA SER A 42 -17.47 44.04 -41.99
C SER A 42 -16.40 43.82 -40.92
N ARG A 43 -15.11 44.15 -41.17
CA ARG A 43 -14.08 44.18 -40.11
C ARG A 43 -14.35 45.27 -39.07
N ALA A 44 -14.74 46.47 -39.50
CA ALA A 44 -15.09 47.55 -38.58
C ALA A 44 -16.34 47.23 -37.74
N GLU A 45 -17.33 46.56 -38.34
CA GLU A 45 -18.53 46.09 -37.64
C GLU A 45 -18.23 44.96 -36.65
N ALA A 46 -17.48 43.94 -37.06
CA ALA A 46 -17.05 42.83 -36.20
C ALA A 46 -16.26 43.34 -34.97
N ARG A 47 -15.30 44.25 -35.18
CA ARG A 47 -14.52 44.88 -34.09
C ARG A 47 -15.35 45.74 -33.15
N LYS A 48 -16.45 46.32 -33.64
CA LYS A 48 -17.39 47.11 -32.83
C LYS A 48 -18.31 46.20 -32.00
N ALA A 49 -18.72 45.06 -32.55
CA ALA A 49 -19.52 44.05 -31.84
C ALA A 49 -18.69 43.26 -30.83
N ALA A 50 -17.44 42.95 -31.16
CA ALA A 50 -16.53 42.12 -30.38
C ALA A 50 -15.18 42.81 -30.14
N PRO A 51 -15.00 43.53 -29.01
CA PRO A 51 -13.80 44.30 -28.72
C PRO A 51 -12.48 43.50 -28.71
N HIS A 52 -12.53 42.18 -28.48
CA HIS A 52 -11.35 41.32 -28.53
C HIS A 52 -10.75 41.18 -29.95
N LEU A 53 -11.52 41.51 -31.00
CA LEU A 53 -11.05 41.52 -32.39
C LEU A 53 -10.27 42.80 -32.75
N LEU A 54 -10.22 43.81 -31.86
CA LEU A 54 -9.46 45.05 -32.09
C LEU A 54 -7.94 44.81 -32.17
N SER A 55 -7.43 43.76 -31.50
CA SER A 55 -6.02 43.37 -31.51
C SER A 55 -5.66 42.34 -32.59
N VAL A 56 -6.62 41.92 -33.42
CA VAL A 56 -6.39 40.97 -34.52
C VAL A 56 -6.12 41.76 -35.80
N ASP A 57 -4.99 41.51 -36.46
CA ASP A 57 -4.63 42.17 -37.72
C ASP A 57 -5.59 41.79 -38.87
N ASP A 58 -5.79 42.71 -39.82
CA ASP A 58 -6.67 42.50 -41.00
C ASP A 58 -6.28 41.26 -41.82
N HIS A 59 -4.99 40.93 -41.87
CA HIS A 59 -4.48 39.76 -42.60
C HIS A 59 -4.79 38.41 -41.94
N LYS A 60 -5.27 38.40 -40.68
CA LYS A 60 -5.71 37.19 -39.94
C LYS A 60 -7.21 37.15 -39.69
N LEU A 61 -7.90 38.29 -39.78
CA LEU A 61 -9.35 38.40 -39.72
C LEU A 61 -9.93 38.34 -41.15
N THR A 62 -9.86 37.16 -41.77
CA THR A 62 -10.02 37.03 -43.23
C THR A 62 -11.44 36.70 -43.69
N HIS A 63 -12.19 35.89 -42.94
CA HIS A 63 -13.55 35.44 -43.30
C HIS A 63 -14.45 35.38 -42.06
N PHE A 64 -15.77 35.32 -42.26
CA PHE A 64 -16.78 35.13 -41.21
C PHE A 64 -18.00 34.35 -41.70
N THR A 65 -18.77 33.77 -40.77
CA THR A 65 -20.06 33.12 -41.09
C THR A 65 -21.15 34.16 -41.40
N SER A 66 -21.73 34.08 -42.60
CA SER A 66 -22.78 35.00 -43.07
C SER A 66 -24.13 34.80 -42.37
N GLU A 67 -24.39 33.60 -41.86
CA GLU A 67 -25.54 33.27 -41.02
C GLU A 67 -25.10 32.90 -39.58
N PRO A 68 -25.97 33.09 -38.56
CA PRO A 68 -25.66 32.69 -37.18
C PRO A 68 -25.46 31.17 -37.05
N VAL A 69 -24.38 30.78 -36.37
CA VAL A 69 -24.10 29.39 -36.01
C VAL A 69 -24.84 29.08 -34.72
N MET A 70 -25.75 28.12 -34.76
CA MET A 70 -26.61 27.75 -33.63
C MET A 70 -25.93 26.65 -32.80
N LEU A 71 -25.44 26.98 -31.59
CA LEU A 71 -24.77 26.01 -30.71
C LEU A 71 -25.53 25.82 -29.39
N PRO A 72 -25.58 24.60 -28.81
CA PRO A 72 -26.23 24.34 -27.52
C PRO A 72 -25.58 25.11 -26.35
N ARG A 73 -26.40 25.60 -25.40
CA ARG A 73 -25.93 26.37 -24.24
C ARG A 73 -25.38 25.55 -23.07
N ASN A 74 -25.57 24.23 -23.08
CA ASN A 74 -25.30 23.34 -21.93
C ASN A 74 -24.03 22.48 -22.07
N GLN A 75 -23.27 22.64 -23.15
CA GLN A 75 -22.07 21.86 -23.44
C GLN A 75 -21.10 22.69 -24.28
N VAL A 76 -19.80 22.39 -24.22
CA VAL A 76 -18.84 22.91 -25.21
C VAL A 76 -19.02 22.19 -26.55
N VAL A 77 -18.80 22.90 -27.65
CA VAL A 77 -18.87 22.33 -29.02
C VAL A 77 -17.57 22.58 -29.76
N ARG A 78 -17.07 21.56 -30.43
CA ARG A 78 -15.95 21.67 -31.36
C ARG A 78 -16.44 22.19 -32.71
N VAL A 79 -15.71 23.13 -33.29
CA VAL A 79 -15.97 23.66 -34.63
C VAL A 79 -14.75 23.48 -35.52
N HIS A 80 -14.98 23.19 -36.80
CA HIS A 80 -13.93 22.89 -37.78
C HIS A 80 -14.03 23.77 -39.01
N ILE A 81 -12.90 24.23 -39.53
CA ILE A 81 -12.83 24.77 -40.88
C ILE A 81 -12.46 23.59 -41.80
N LYS A 82 -13.44 23.10 -42.56
CA LYS A 82 -13.25 22.04 -43.56
C LYS A 82 -12.90 22.65 -44.93
N HIS A 83 -12.23 21.88 -45.78
CA HIS A 83 -11.88 22.25 -47.15
C HIS A 83 -12.05 21.09 -48.13
N SER A 84 -12.28 21.41 -49.41
CA SER A 84 -12.24 20.42 -50.50
C SER A 84 -10.81 19.92 -50.71
N LEU A 85 -10.59 18.65 -51.11
CA LEU A 85 -9.26 18.14 -51.49
C LEU A 85 -9.02 18.16 -53.01
N ASN A 86 -9.69 19.08 -53.72
CA ASN A 86 -9.75 19.10 -55.19
C ASN A 86 -8.40 19.31 -55.88
N THR A 87 -7.38 19.81 -55.16
CA THR A 87 -6.06 20.12 -55.73
C THR A 87 -5.00 19.05 -55.48
N PHE A 88 -5.34 17.99 -54.74
CA PHE A 88 -4.43 16.91 -54.38
C PHE A 88 -4.73 15.61 -55.14
N ASP A 89 -3.70 14.82 -55.42
CA ASP A 89 -3.82 13.49 -56.05
C ASP A 89 -4.23 12.44 -55.01
N VAL A 90 -5.50 12.51 -54.57
CA VAL A 90 -6.10 11.60 -53.60
C VAL A 90 -7.07 10.63 -54.28
N ALA A 91 -7.10 9.38 -53.80
CA ALA A 91 -7.96 8.35 -54.38
C ALA A 91 -9.46 8.66 -54.18
N ASP A 92 -10.25 8.35 -55.23
CA ASP A 92 -11.68 8.62 -55.44
C ASP A 92 -12.63 8.71 -54.22
N ASP A 93 -13.72 9.45 -54.45
CA ASP A 93 -14.91 9.66 -53.60
C ASP A 93 -14.82 10.81 -52.57
N ALA A 94 -14.87 12.04 -53.09
CA ALA A 94 -15.37 13.28 -52.46
C ALA A 94 -15.24 13.37 -50.92
N SER A 95 -14.01 13.54 -50.46
CA SER A 95 -13.69 13.71 -49.04
C SER A 95 -13.18 15.12 -48.74
N HIS A 96 -13.46 15.58 -47.53
CA HIS A 96 -13.10 16.93 -47.10
C HIS A 96 -12.01 16.88 -46.04
N GLY A 97 -10.94 17.66 -46.25
CA GLY A 97 -9.92 17.86 -45.23
C GLY A 97 -10.40 18.85 -44.16
N SER A 98 -9.64 18.95 -43.07
CA SER A 98 -9.82 19.99 -42.05
C SER A 98 -8.54 20.82 -41.95
N THR A 99 -8.65 22.14 -41.82
CA THR A 99 -7.51 23.06 -41.66
C THR A 99 -7.31 23.47 -40.21
N HIS A 100 -8.31 24.15 -39.65
CA HIS A 100 -8.33 24.68 -38.29
C HIS A 100 -9.46 24.08 -37.47
N SER A 101 -9.26 24.10 -36.15
CA SER A 101 -10.23 23.63 -35.16
C SER A 101 -10.32 24.61 -33.99
N GLY A 102 -11.42 24.59 -33.27
CA GLY A 102 -11.56 25.34 -32.02
C GLY A 102 -12.63 24.75 -31.10
N ILE A 103 -12.49 25.04 -29.81
CA ILE A 103 -13.50 24.72 -28.79
C ILE A 103 -14.31 26.00 -28.54
N VAL A 104 -15.59 25.97 -28.87
CA VAL A 104 -16.54 27.05 -28.59
C VAL A 104 -17.27 26.73 -27.29
N GLN A 105 -17.12 27.62 -26.32
CA GLN A 105 -17.79 27.54 -25.03
C GLN A 105 -19.07 28.40 -25.04
N PRO A 106 -20.19 27.93 -24.47
CA PRO A 106 -21.37 28.76 -24.27
C PRO A 106 -21.07 29.91 -23.29
N PRO A 107 -21.66 31.11 -23.48
CA PRO A 107 -21.42 32.26 -22.62
C PRO A 107 -22.00 32.04 -21.21
N ALA A 108 -21.25 32.47 -20.18
CA ALA A 108 -21.64 32.39 -18.78
C ALA A 108 -22.73 33.44 -18.43
N GLY A 109 -23.96 33.16 -18.86
CA GLY A 109 -25.10 34.07 -18.75
C GLY A 109 -25.11 35.15 -19.85
N GLY A 110 -26.31 35.63 -20.19
CA GLY A 110 -26.52 36.62 -21.24
C GLY A 110 -27.75 36.35 -22.09
N ASP A 111 -28.08 37.32 -22.95
CA ASP A 111 -29.17 37.24 -23.92
C ASP A 111 -28.92 36.10 -24.93
N PRO A 112 -29.83 35.10 -25.09
CA PRO A 112 -29.68 34.02 -26.07
C PRO A 112 -29.54 34.52 -27.52
N GLU A 113 -30.16 35.67 -27.84
CA GLU A 113 -30.25 36.21 -29.20
C GLU A 113 -29.02 37.05 -29.58
N ALA A 114 -28.23 37.49 -28.59
CA ALA A 114 -27.03 38.29 -28.82
C ALA A 114 -25.89 37.41 -29.41
N PRO A 115 -25.34 37.76 -30.59
CA PRO A 115 -24.31 36.95 -31.22
C PRO A 115 -23.00 36.97 -30.42
N VAL A 116 -22.49 35.79 -30.07
CA VAL A 116 -21.17 35.61 -29.46
C VAL A 116 -20.14 35.38 -30.57
N HIS A 117 -19.17 36.29 -30.66
CA HIS A 117 -18.13 36.24 -31.68
C HIS A 117 -16.94 35.40 -31.21
N HIS A 118 -16.42 34.52 -32.08
CA HIS A 118 -15.20 33.74 -31.85
C HIS A 118 -14.28 33.84 -33.07
N HIS A 119 -12.95 33.82 -32.86
CA HIS A 119 -11.96 33.78 -33.95
C HIS A 119 -11.23 32.43 -33.94
N ILE A 120 -11.42 31.66 -35.00
CA ILE A 120 -10.78 30.36 -35.23
C ILE A 120 -9.51 30.59 -36.05
N ASN A 121 -8.38 30.21 -35.48
CA ASN A 121 -7.03 30.52 -35.97
C ASN A 121 -6.01 29.48 -35.46
N TRP A 122 -4.73 29.71 -35.70
CA TRP A 122 -3.64 28.84 -35.24
C TRP A 122 -3.59 28.66 -33.72
N THR A 123 -3.87 29.71 -32.94
CA THR A 123 -3.91 29.65 -31.48
C THR A 123 -5.11 28.87 -30.96
N SER A 124 -6.30 29.03 -31.57
CA SER A 124 -7.46 28.19 -31.23
C SER A 124 -7.24 26.72 -31.59
N THR A 125 -6.52 26.46 -32.69
CA THR A 125 -6.21 25.11 -33.18
C THR A 125 -5.17 24.43 -32.28
N ALA A 126 -4.13 25.16 -31.85
CA ALA A 126 -3.17 24.69 -30.85
C ALA A 126 -3.84 24.41 -29.50
N ALA A 127 -4.65 25.35 -28.99
CA ALA A 127 -5.40 25.15 -27.74
C ALA A 127 -6.40 23.99 -27.84
N ALA A 128 -7.07 23.81 -29.00
CA ALA A 128 -7.95 22.66 -29.24
C ALA A 128 -7.16 21.35 -29.24
N LEU A 129 -6.02 21.26 -29.92
CA LEU A 129 -5.18 20.04 -29.92
C LEU A 129 -4.79 19.62 -28.50
N ILE A 130 -4.39 20.58 -27.66
CA ILE A 130 -4.04 20.34 -26.26
C ILE A 130 -5.28 19.99 -25.41
N PHE A 131 -6.41 20.68 -25.59
CA PHE A 131 -7.65 20.43 -24.83
C PHE A 131 -8.17 18.99 -24.96
N HIS A 132 -7.93 18.32 -26.09
CA HIS A 132 -8.42 16.96 -26.33
C HIS A 132 -7.64 15.85 -25.62
N HIS A 133 -6.62 16.16 -24.82
CA HIS A 133 -5.98 15.16 -23.97
C HIS A 133 -6.98 14.60 -22.91
N PRO A 134 -7.01 13.28 -22.63
CA PRO A 134 -7.98 12.66 -21.72
C PRO A 134 -8.10 13.34 -20.34
N ASP A 135 -6.97 13.75 -19.74
CA ASP A 135 -6.99 14.46 -18.46
C ASP A 135 -7.64 15.86 -18.54
N LEU A 136 -7.59 16.53 -19.71
CA LEU A 136 -8.08 17.89 -19.91
C LEU A 136 -9.52 17.93 -20.44
N ILE A 137 -9.83 17.12 -21.45
CA ILE A 137 -11.09 17.14 -22.19
C ILE A 137 -12.31 17.00 -21.26
N THR A 138 -13.35 17.78 -21.51
CA THR A 138 -14.60 17.72 -20.73
C THR A 138 -15.75 18.35 -21.52
N HIS A 139 -16.96 17.80 -21.34
CA HIS A 139 -18.19 18.41 -21.85
C HIS A 139 -18.83 19.40 -20.85
N ASP A 140 -18.42 19.36 -19.58
CA ASP A 140 -18.84 20.31 -18.55
C ASP A 140 -18.33 21.72 -18.90
N PRO A 141 -19.21 22.71 -19.13
CA PRO A 141 -18.80 24.04 -19.59
C PRO A 141 -18.03 24.83 -18.53
N ASP A 142 -18.25 24.60 -17.24
CA ASP A 142 -17.55 25.32 -16.16
C ASP A 142 -16.13 24.76 -15.96
N VAL A 143 -15.97 23.44 -16.03
CA VAL A 143 -14.65 22.79 -15.97
C VAL A 143 -13.86 23.09 -17.25
N ALA A 144 -14.51 23.11 -18.41
CA ALA A 144 -13.87 23.52 -19.66
C ALA A 144 -13.38 24.97 -19.59
N ALA A 145 -14.15 25.89 -18.99
CA ALA A 145 -13.76 27.29 -18.81
C ALA A 145 -12.42 27.41 -18.08
N ILE A 146 -12.28 26.71 -16.94
CA ILE A 146 -11.09 26.76 -16.09
C ILE A 146 -9.87 26.21 -16.84
N VAL A 147 -10.03 25.08 -17.54
CA VAL A 147 -8.96 24.45 -18.33
C VAL A 147 -8.54 25.34 -19.51
N MET A 148 -9.50 25.84 -20.29
CA MET A 148 -9.22 26.71 -21.44
C MET A 148 -8.55 28.01 -21.04
N ALA A 149 -8.92 28.60 -19.89
CA ALA A 149 -8.36 29.86 -19.43
C ALA A 149 -6.85 29.79 -19.10
N PHE A 150 -6.29 28.62 -18.77
CA PHE A 150 -4.82 28.48 -18.66
C PHE A 150 -4.11 28.64 -20.02
N MET A 151 -4.78 28.30 -21.12
CA MET A 151 -4.23 28.39 -22.49
C MET A 151 -4.54 29.71 -23.18
N THR A 152 -5.55 30.46 -22.72
CA THR A 152 -6.05 31.66 -23.40
C THR A 152 -5.98 32.95 -22.57
N ASP A 153 -5.92 32.89 -21.23
CA ASP A 153 -5.85 34.06 -20.35
C ASP A 153 -4.47 34.20 -19.67
N GLN A 154 -3.79 35.30 -19.99
CA GLN A 154 -2.48 35.62 -19.41
C GLN A 154 -2.53 35.90 -17.90
N GLN A 155 -3.71 36.23 -17.34
CA GLN A 155 -3.90 36.39 -15.90
C GLN A 155 -3.83 35.04 -15.16
N ASN A 156 -4.28 33.95 -15.79
CA ASN A 156 -4.20 32.61 -15.22
C ASN A 156 -2.82 31.96 -15.46
N SER A 157 -2.26 32.08 -16.67
CA SER A 157 -0.87 31.65 -16.91
C SER A 157 -0.22 32.31 -18.13
N LYS A 158 0.50 33.41 -17.91
CA LYS A 158 1.35 34.04 -18.93
C LYS A 158 2.36 33.06 -19.56
N ARG A 159 2.87 32.06 -18.81
CA ARG A 159 3.80 31.05 -19.33
C ARG A 159 3.11 30.12 -20.34
N ILE A 160 1.96 29.55 -19.98
CA ILE A 160 1.26 28.59 -20.83
C ILE A 160 0.71 29.26 -22.08
N VAL A 161 0.12 30.46 -21.95
CA VAL A 161 -0.32 31.26 -23.11
C VAL A 161 0.85 31.54 -24.08
N GLY A 162 2.05 31.80 -23.56
CA GLY A 162 3.27 31.91 -24.37
C GLY A 162 3.57 30.62 -25.14
N MET A 163 3.61 29.48 -24.44
CA MET A 163 3.92 28.18 -25.06
C MET A 163 2.85 27.73 -26.08
N VAL A 164 1.57 28.04 -25.84
CA VAL A 164 0.48 27.84 -26.82
C VAL A 164 0.67 28.73 -28.05
N SER A 165 1.15 29.96 -27.87
CA SER A 165 1.50 30.87 -28.98
C SER A 165 2.72 30.37 -29.77
N ASP A 166 3.70 29.76 -29.11
CA ASP A 166 4.88 29.16 -29.76
C ASP A 166 4.47 27.92 -30.58
N LEU A 167 3.61 27.04 -30.02
CA LEU A 167 3.03 25.90 -30.74
C LEU A 167 2.18 26.35 -31.94
N ALA A 168 1.34 27.37 -31.78
CA ALA A 168 0.57 27.96 -32.88
C ALA A 168 1.47 28.54 -33.97
N THR A 169 2.61 29.13 -33.58
CA THR A 169 3.62 29.64 -34.51
C THR A 169 4.28 28.49 -35.29
N ALA A 170 4.64 27.39 -34.62
CA ALA A 170 5.16 26.18 -35.25
C ALA A 170 4.16 25.57 -36.26
N MET A 171 2.89 25.45 -35.88
CA MET A 171 1.81 25.03 -36.80
C MET A 171 1.70 25.96 -38.01
N SER A 172 1.73 27.28 -37.79
CA SER A 172 1.62 28.26 -38.88
C SER A 172 2.81 28.25 -39.85
N HIS A 173 4.02 27.93 -39.37
CA HIS A 173 5.21 27.76 -40.21
C HIS A 173 5.21 26.46 -41.02
N ALA A 174 4.62 25.38 -40.49
CA ALA A 174 4.42 24.14 -41.23
C ALA A 174 3.30 24.27 -42.28
N GLY A 175 2.29 25.10 -42.01
CA GLY A 175 1.15 25.32 -42.90
C GLY A 175 0.00 24.34 -42.65
N PRO A 176 -1.15 24.51 -43.35
CA PRO A 176 -2.34 23.66 -43.18
C PRO A 176 -2.06 22.18 -43.47
N PRO A 177 -2.88 21.25 -42.92
CA PRO A 177 -2.68 19.82 -43.12
C PRO A 177 -2.67 19.41 -44.60
N THR A 178 -1.84 18.44 -44.92
CA THR A 178 -1.64 17.94 -46.30
C THR A 178 -1.91 16.43 -46.37
N PRO A 179 -2.46 15.90 -47.47
CA PRO A 179 -2.59 14.45 -47.68
C PRO A 179 -1.25 13.69 -47.55
N GLU A 180 -1.34 12.42 -47.15
CA GLU A 180 -0.21 11.51 -47.04
C GLU A 180 0.58 11.42 -48.37
N GLY A 181 1.88 11.70 -48.32
CA GLY A 181 2.78 11.71 -49.49
C GLY A 181 3.07 13.09 -50.11
N VAL A 182 2.37 14.15 -49.69
CA VAL A 182 2.64 15.53 -50.12
C VAL A 182 3.84 16.12 -49.36
N THR A 183 4.73 16.86 -50.05
CA THR A 183 5.89 17.53 -49.44
C THR A 183 6.01 19.00 -49.88
N PRO A 184 6.35 19.95 -48.97
CA PRO A 184 6.54 19.75 -47.53
C PRO A 184 5.22 19.35 -46.83
N GLU A 185 5.34 18.57 -45.75
CA GLU A 185 4.18 18.20 -44.93
C GLU A 185 3.67 19.43 -44.16
N GLY A 186 2.34 19.56 -44.06
CA GLY A 186 1.71 20.51 -43.16
C GLY A 186 1.92 20.20 -41.68
N TRP A 187 1.29 20.95 -40.78
CA TRP A 187 1.35 20.67 -39.34
C TRP A 187 0.79 19.28 -38.97
N ALA A 188 -0.09 18.73 -39.80
CA ALA A 188 -0.61 17.38 -39.72
C ALA A 188 -0.71 16.73 -41.10
N VAL A 189 -0.60 15.41 -41.15
CA VAL A 189 -0.85 14.57 -42.32
C VAL A 189 -2.31 14.13 -42.32
N LEU A 190 -3.02 14.34 -43.42
CA LEU A 190 -4.39 13.88 -43.62
C LEU A 190 -4.38 12.41 -44.08
N LYS A 191 -4.83 11.49 -43.22
CA LYS A 191 -4.88 10.04 -43.51
C LYS A 191 -6.31 9.54 -43.79
N PRO A 192 -6.55 8.74 -44.84
CA PRO A 192 -7.88 8.25 -45.18
C PRO A 192 -8.36 7.13 -44.24
N MET A 193 -9.64 7.19 -43.90
CA MET A 193 -10.39 6.20 -43.12
C MET A 193 -11.68 5.85 -43.86
N LYS A 194 -11.96 4.55 -44.07
CA LYS A 194 -13.20 4.10 -44.70
C LYS A 194 -14.24 3.70 -43.65
N VAL A 195 -15.45 4.25 -43.78
CA VAL A 195 -16.60 3.99 -42.91
C VAL A 195 -17.70 3.35 -43.76
N THR A 196 -18.19 2.18 -43.35
CA THR A 196 -19.25 1.45 -44.07
C THR A 196 -20.55 1.52 -43.29
N THR A 197 -21.55 2.16 -43.89
CA THR A 197 -22.90 2.34 -43.36
C THR A 197 -23.92 1.46 -44.11
N SER A 198 -25.17 1.51 -43.70
CA SER A 198 -26.31 0.93 -44.44
C SER A 198 -26.52 1.54 -45.84
N ASN A 199 -26.02 2.76 -46.06
CA ASN A 199 -26.18 3.52 -47.31
C ASN A 199 -24.95 3.45 -48.25
N GLY A 200 -23.81 2.91 -47.80
CA GLY A 200 -22.60 2.71 -48.62
C GLY A 200 -21.30 2.78 -47.82
N THR A 201 -20.16 2.74 -48.50
CA THR A 201 -18.85 3.02 -47.89
C THR A 201 -18.41 4.44 -48.26
N SER A 202 -18.16 5.29 -47.27
CA SER A 202 -17.62 6.64 -47.42
C SER A 202 -16.17 6.71 -46.94
N THR A 203 -15.38 7.65 -47.48
CA THR A 203 -13.99 7.89 -47.06
C THR A 203 -13.88 9.25 -46.36
N HIS A 204 -13.38 9.25 -45.13
CA HIS A 204 -13.16 10.43 -44.29
C HIS A 204 -11.67 10.58 -44.00
N TYR A 205 -11.19 11.78 -43.64
CA TYR A 205 -9.76 12.01 -43.41
C TYR A 205 -9.47 12.45 -41.97
N GLN A 206 -8.46 11.83 -41.36
CA GLN A 206 -7.98 12.13 -40.01
C GLN A 206 -6.77 13.06 -40.05
N GLN A 207 -6.73 14.05 -39.17
CA GLN A 207 -5.53 14.88 -38.96
C GLN A 207 -4.56 14.14 -38.03
N VAL A 208 -3.41 13.71 -38.53
CA VAL A 208 -2.33 13.11 -37.71
C VAL A 208 -1.20 14.13 -37.58
N PRO A 209 -0.98 14.78 -36.42
CA PRO A 209 0.08 15.78 -36.25
C PRO A 209 1.46 15.20 -36.59
N THR A 210 2.33 16.00 -37.23
CA THR A 210 3.70 15.58 -37.51
C THR A 210 4.54 15.51 -36.24
N GLN A 211 5.62 14.72 -36.22
CA GLN A 211 6.42 14.51 -34.99
C GLN A 211 6.92 15.85 -34.39
N THR A 212 7.35 16.79 -35.23
CA THR A 212 7.76 18.14 -34.80
C THR A 212 6.67 18.88 -34.02
N ILE A 213 5.39 18.71 -34.41
CA ILE A 213 4.24 19.32 -33.73
C ILE A 213 3.86 18.52 -32.48
N ILE A 214 4.04 17.19 -32.48
CA ILE A 214 3.87 16.35 -31.28
C ILE A 214 4.90 16.74 -30.21
N ASP A 215 6.17 16.91 -30.57
CA ASP A 215 7.24 17.30 -29.66
C ASP A 215 6.98 18.69 -29.07
N ALA A 216 6.64 19.67 -29.92
CA ALA A 216 6.26 21.02 -29.48
C ALA A 216 5.00 21.04 -28.60
N ALA A 217 4.03 20.16 -28.87
CA ALA A 217 2.83 20.01 -28.04
C ALA A 217 3.13 19.34 -26.69
N GLY A 218 4.14 18.48 -26.60
CA GLY A 218 4.54 17.78 -25.37
C GLY A 218 4.93 18.73 -24.23
N ASP A 219 5.66 19.80 -24.54
CA ASP A 219 6.03 20.83 -23.56
C ASP A 219 4.81 21.62 -23.06
N VAL A 220 3.90 22.00 -23.97
CA VAL A 220 2.63 22.67 -23.64
C VAL A 220 1.76 21.76 -22.79
N MET A 221 1.66 20.48 -23.14
CA MET A 221 0.90 19.46 -22.42
C MET A 221 1.45 19.27 -21.00
N THR A 222 2.76 19.17 -20.85
CA THR A 222 3.43 19.04 -19.55
C THR A 222 3.13 20.27 -18.67
N ALA A 223 3.21 21.47 -19.23
CA ALA A 223 2.88 22.70 -18.52
C ALA A 223 1.38 22.76 -18.12
N MET A 224 0.48 22.32 -19.00
CA MET A 224 -0.95 22.23 -18.72
C MET A 224 -1.27 21.19 -17.64
N MET A 225 -0.69 20.00 -17.71
CA MET A 225 -0.81 18.97 -16.69
C MET A 225 -0.37 19.47 -15.30
N ILE A 226 0.75 20.19 -15.24
CA ILE A 226 1.21 20.80 -13.99
C ILE A 226 0.22 21.86 -13.50
N ALA A 227 -0.24 22.77 -14.36
CA ALA A 227 -1.17 23.83 -13.93
C ALA A 227 -2.54 23.28 -13.49
N THR A 228 -3.16 22.41 -14.27
CA THR A 228 -4.50 21.89 -13.95
C THR A 228 -4.50 20.94 -12.77
N LYS A 229 -3.41 20.18 -12.53
CA LYS A 229 -3.28 19.29 -11.36
C LYS A 229 -2.83 20.02 -10.09
N ASN A 230 -2.50 21.31 -10.16
CA ASN A 230 -2.23 22.18 -9.00
C ASN A 230 -3.33 23.22 -8.72
N ASP A 231 -4.34 23.40 -9.60
CA ASP A 231 -5.44 24.34 -9.33
C ASP A 231 -6.46 23.76 -8.34
N PRO A 232 -6.65 24.32 -7.13
CA PRO A 232 -7.60 23.81 -6.15
C PRO A 232 -9.08 23.85 -6.62
N LYS A 233 -9.44 24.67 -7.62
CA LYS A 233 -10.77 24.68 -8.23
C LYS A 233 -11.09 23.38 -9.00
N LEU A 234 -10.05 22.62 -9.34
CA LEU A 234 -10.11 21.35 -10.05
C LEU A 234 -9.92 20.12 -9.14
N LYS A 235 -9.64 20.32 -7.84
CA LYS A 235 -9.56 19.23 -6.84
C LYS A 235 -10.89 18.50 -6.74
N GLY A 236 -10.88 17.18 -6.87
CA GLY A 236 -12.09 16.35 -6.89
C GLY A 236 -12.92 16.44 -8.19
N LYS A 237 -12.47 17.21 -9.19
CA LYS A 237 -13.09 17.31 -10.52
C LYS A 237 -12.19 16.77 -11.65
N LYS A 238 -10.89 17.07 -11.59
CA LYS A 238 -9.88 16.66 -12.58
C LYS A 238 -8.59 16.11 -11.98
N TRP A 239 -8.36 16.30 -10.68
CA TRP A 239 -7.23 15.69 -9.97
C TRP A 239 -7.58 15.36 -8.52
N GLN A 240 -6.85 14.41 -7.97
CA GLN A 240 -6.84 14.01 -6.56
C GLN A 240 -5.39 13.78 -6.14
N GLN A 241 -5.08 14.01 -4.87
CA GLN A 241 -3.75 13.78 -4.31
C GLN A 241 -3.61 12.28 -4.00
N GLN A 242 -2.60 11.62 -4.57
CA GLN A 242 -2.25 10.26 -4.15
C GLN A 242 -1.36 10.32 -2.92
N THR A 243 -1.88 9.75 -1.82
CA THR A 243 -1.15 9.49 -0.59
C THR A 243 -0.18 8.33 -0.80
N GLY A 244 1.02 8.39 -0.22
CA GLY A 244 1.88 7.21 -0.14
C GLY A 244 1.28 6.19 0.83
N ASP A 245 1.29 4.91 0.45
CA ASP A 245 0.92 3.82 1.34
C ASP A 245 2.15 3.31 2.09
N SER A 246 2.06 3.18 3.41
CA SER A 246 2.93 2.26 4.17
C SER A 246 2.82 0.87 3.55
N VAL A 247 3.92 0.11 3.45
CA VAL A 247 3.92 -1.17 2.72
C VAL A 247 2.81 -2.07 3.25
N GLN A 248 1.81 -2.32 2.39
CA GLN A 248 0.79 -3.33 2.62
C GLN A 248 1.52 -4.67 2.76
N SER A 249 1.75 -5.10 4.00
CA SER A 249 2.03 -6.49 4.30
C SER A 249 0.87 -7.29 3.73
N GLY A 250 1.13 -8.06 2.67
CA GLY A 250 0.16 -8.99 2.13
C GLY A 250 -0.40 -9.84 3.26
N SER A 251 -1.69 -10.16 3.21
CA SER A 251 -2.40 -10.88 4.27
C SER A 251 -1.73 -12.23 4.57
N GLY A 252 -0.81 -12.23 5.56
CA GLY A 252 0.16 -13.30 5.76
C GLY A 252 1.45 -12.81 6.44
N GLY A 253 1.34 -12.11 7.57
CA GLY A 253 2.49 -11.64 8.35
C GLY A 253 2.06 -11.17 9.74
N ALA A 254 2.76 -11.61 10.79
CA ALA A 254 2.31 -11.47 12.17
C ALA A 254 2.20 -10.00 12.65
N GLY A 255 0.96 -9.52 12.82
CA GLY A 255 0.64 -8.16 13.29
C GLY A 255 -0.64 -8.07 14.13
N ALA A 256 -0.97 -9.12 14.88
CA ALA A 256 -2.23 -9.22 15.63
C ALA A 256 -2.13 -8.63 17.06
N ASN A 257 -2.29 -7.30 17.15
CA ASN A 257 -2.89 -6.55 18.24
C ASN A 257 -3.19 -7.27 19.59
N LEU A 258 -2.28 -7.16 20.57
CA LEU A 258 -2.40 -7.73 21.94
C LEU A 258 -2.90 -6.73 23.01
N SER A 259 -3.91 -5.90 22.73
CA SER A 259 -4.35 -4.87 23.71
C SER A 259 -5.87 -4.66 23.79
N ASP A 260 -6.66 -5.73 23.73
CA ASP A 260 -8.09 -5.63 24.09
C ASP A 260 -8.60 -6.88 24.82
N THR A 261 -8.32 -6.95 26.12
CA THR A 261 -8.84 -7.96 27.04
C THR A 261 -9.49 -7.29 28.26
N SER A 262 -10.60 -6.58 28.02
CA SER A 262 -11.52 -6.18 29.08
C SER A 262 -12.94 -6.70 28.83
N GLN A 263 -13.26 -7.87 29.39
CA GLN A 263 -14.65 -8.32 29.53
C GLN A 263 -15.37 -7.46 30.60
N PRO A 264 -16.69 -7.28 30.44
CA PRO A 264 -17.59 -7.66 31.51
C PRO A 264 -18.46 -8.87 31.12
N ALA A 265 -18.94 -9.59 32.13
CA ALA A 265 -19.57 -10.90 31.96
C ALA A 265 -21.10 -10.89 32.09
N ALA A 266 -21.67 -12.01 31.62
CA ALA A 266 -22.84 -12.71 32.14
C ALA A 266 -24.27 -12.28 31.72
N GLN A 267 -25.17 -13.26 31.95
CA GLN A 267 -26.64 -13.28 31.83
C GLN A 267 -27.16 -13.53 30.39
N GLU A 268 -28.03 -14.52 30.12
CA GLU A 268 -28.83 -15.38 31.01
C GLU A 268 -28.88 -16.86 30.55
N LEU A 269 -28.81 -17.79 31.51
CA LEU A 269 -28.91 -19.24 31.30
C LEU A 269 -30.36 -19.69 31.55
N MET A 270 -31.20 -19.81 30.53
CA MET A 270 -32.49 -20.49 30.68
C MET A 270 -32.34 -22.01 30.54
N THR A 271 -32.59 -22.71 31.64
CA THR A 271 -32.66 -24.17 31.68
C THR A 271 -34.09 -24.64 31.45
N LEU A 272 -34.27 -25.58 30.52
CA LEU A 272 -35.47 -26.41 30.43
C LEU A 272 -35.07 -27.88 30.48
N ARG A 273 -34.87 -28.39 31.71
CA ARG A 273 -34.93 -29.83 31.97
C ARG A 273 -36.40 -30.25 32.07
N ALA A 274 -36.89 -30.96 31.06
CA ALA A 274 -38.02 -31.87 31.22
C ALA A 274 -37.45 -33.30 31.29
N GLY A 275 -37.63 -33.98 32.41
CA GLY A 275 -37.06 -35.31 32.62
C GLY A 275 -37.95 -36.44 32.08
N GLY A 276 -37.30 -37.50 31.60
CA GLY A 276 -37.94 -38.75 31.19
C GLY A 276 -36.88 -39.69 30.63
N SER A 277 -36.78 -40.92 31.16
CA SER A 277 -35.77 -41.88 30.75
C SER A 277 -36.05 -42.45 29.35
N GLY A 278 -35.13 -42.22 28.41
CA GLY A 278 -35.14 -42.83 27.08
C GLY A 278 -34.24 -42.06 26.11
N ASP A 279 -33.14 -42.70 25.70
CA ASP A 279 -32.20 -42.32 24.63
C ASP A 279 -31.88 -40.81 24.45
N ASN A 280 -30.77 -40.37 25.06
CA ASN A 280 -30.24 -39.01 24.99
C ASN A 280 -29.67 -38.66 23.59
N TRP A 281 -30.51 -38.57 22.56
CA TRP A 281 -30.12 -37.98 21.27
C TRP A 281 -30.42 -36.47 21.26
N SER A 282 -29.37 -35.65 21.09
CA SER A 282 -29.49 -34.20 20.94
C SER A 282 -28.61 -33.69 19.80
N ALA A 283 -29.19 -33.00 18.83
CA ALA A 283 -28.46 -32.36 17.74
C ALA A 283 -28.13 -30.90 18.08
N ALA A 284 -26.88 -30.50 17.87
CA ALA A 284 -26.40 -29.13 18.01
C ALA A 284 -25.48 -28.77 16.84
N LEU A 285 -25.51 -27.51 16.40
CA LEU A 285 -24.51 -26.96 15.49
C LEU A 285 -23.22 -26.67 16.28
N THR A 286 -22.05 -26.97 15.72
CA THR A 286 -20.74 -26.58 16.30
C THR A 286 -20.51 -25.07 16.20
N ILE A 287 -21.10 -24.44 15.18
CA ILE A 287 -20.99 -23.04 14.82
C ILE A 287 -22.41 -22.49 14.58
N SER A 288 -22.80 -21.48 15.37
CA SER A 288 -24.10 -20.81 15.31
C SER A 288 -24.03 -19.32 14.92
N GLY A 289 -22.83 -18.82 14.60
CA GLY A 289 -22.59 -17.47 14.06
C GLY A 289 -22.60 -17.41 12.54
N GLU A 290 -22.52 -16.20 11.98
CA GLU A 290 -22.37 -15.97 10.55
C GLU A 290 -20.98 -16.43 10.05
N GLN A 291 -20.92 -17.06 8.87
CA GLN A 291 -19.69 -17.40 8.16
C GLN A 291 -19.76 -17.00 6.69
N HIS A 292 -18.83 -16.16 6.23
CA HIS A 292 -18.74 -15.69 4.83
C HIS A 292 -20.05 -15.08 4.27
N GLY A 293 -20.74 -14.29 5.10
CA GLY A 293 -22.03 -13.71 4.76
C GLY A 293 -23.23 -14.66 4.95
N LEU A 294 -23.03 -15.89 5.41
CA LEU A 294 -24.07 -16.91 5.57
C LEU A 294 -24.27 -17.28 7.05
N GLN A 295 -25.45 -16.99 7.61
CA GLN A 295 -25.83 -17.44 8.94
C GLN A 295 -26.74 -18.65 8.85
N THR A 296 -26.41 -19.76 9.53
CA THR A 296 -27.25 -20.97 9.59
C THR A 296 -27.87 -21.13 10.98
N SER A 297 -29.19 -21.38 11.03
CA SER A 297 -29.90 -21.69 12.29
C SER A 297 -30.69 -22.98 12.19
N LEU A 298 -30.89 -23.63 13.35
CA LEU A 298 -31.48 -24.95 13.51
C LEU A 298 -32.59 -24.91 14.56
N SER A 299 -33.73 -25.55 14.28
CA SER A 299 -34.73 -25.88 15.31
C SER A 299 -35.13 -27.36 15.21
N ILE A 300 -35.40 -27.99 16.36
CA ILE A 300 -35.86 -29.39 16.40
C ILE A 300 -37.38 -29.38 16.21
N LYS A 301 -37.85 -30.06 15.16
CA LYS A 301 -39.27 -30.12 14.81
C LYS A 301 -39.96 -31.34 15.46
N ASP A 302 -39.28 -32.49 15.46
CA ASP A 302 -39.71 -33.69 16.18
C ASP A 302 -38.48 -34.56 16.52
N ALA A 303 -38.24 -34.79 17.81
CA ALA A 303 -37.13 -35.59 18.31
C ALA A 303 -37.37 -37.11 18.17
N SER A 304 -38.63 -37.55 18.10
CA SER A 304 -39.01 -38.96 17.96
C SER A 304 -38.86 -39.47 16.52
N THR A 305 -39.05 -38.59 15.53
CA THR A 305 -38.81 -38.88 14.10
C THR A 305 -37.45 -38.39 13.60
N ARG A 306 -36.68 -37.68 14.44
CA ARG A 306 -35.39 -37.05 14.10
C ARG A 306 -35.50 -36.05 12.94
N THR A 307 -36.51 -35.18 13.02
CA THR A 307 -36.79 -34.12 12.06
C THR A 307 -36.38 -32.75 12.61
N ILE A 308 -35.60 -32.02 11.83
CA ILE A 308 -35.09 -30.67 12.11
C ILE A 308 -35.56 -29.69 11.04
N ASN A 309 -35.68 -28.41 11.39
CA ASN A 309 -35.85 -27.31 10.44
C ASN A 309 -34.57 -26.46 10.41
N VAL A 310 -34.07 -26.18 9.21
CA VAL A 310 -32.84 -25.43 8.96
C VAL A 310 -33.18 -24.15 8.19
N LYS A 311 -32.64 -23.02 8.64
CA LYS A 311 -32.73 -21.72 7.94
C LYS A 311 -31.33 -21.21 7.62
N MET A 312 -31.23 -20.47 6.51
CA MET A 312 -30.01 -19.77 6.12
C MET A 312 -30.33 -18.37 5.60
N ASP A 313 -29.60 -17.39 6.10
CA ASP A 313 -29.68 -15.98 5.72
C ASP A 313 -28.34 -15.54 5.12
N ASN A 314 -28.38 -14.78 4.02
CA ASN A 314 -27.24 -14.36 3.20
C ASN A 314 -27.17 -12.83 3.10
N THR A 315 -26.07 -12.25 3.59
CA THR A 315 -25.83 -10.81 3.65
C THR A 315 -24.98 -10.28 2.47
N PHE A 316 -24.51 -11.15 1.56
CA PHE A 316 -23.60 -10.79 0.47
C PHE A 316 -24.31 -10.64 -0.89
N ILE A 317 -23.69 -9.91 -1.82
CA ILE A 317 -24.19 -9.64 -3.18
C ILE A 317 -23.93 -10.84 -4.13
N ARG A 318 -24.38 -12.05 -3.76
CA ARG A 318 -24.18 -13.29 -4.53
C ARG A 318 -25.27 -14.33 -4.30
N TYR A 319 -25.49 -15.22 -5.27
CA TYR A 319 -26.42 -16.35 -5.15
C TYR A 319 -25.68 -17.64 -4.73
N LEU A 320 -26.28 -18.41 -3.84
CA LEU A 320 -25.79 -19.72 -3.36
C LEU A 320 -26.88 -20.80 -3.47
N GLY A 321 -26.52 -22.06 -3.67
CA GLY A 321 -27.38 -23.23 -3.48
C GLY A 321 -27.12 -23.91 -2.14
N ALA A 322 -28.16 -24.35 -1.45
CA ALA A 322 -28.05 -25.09 -0.19
C ALA A 322 -28.12 -26.61 -0.43
N TYR A 323 -27.35 -27.41 0.33
CA TYR A 323 -27.24 -28.87 0.16
C TYR A 323 -26.90 -29.60 1.48
N ILE A 324 -26.98 -30.94 1.50
CA ILE A 324 -26.70 -31.77 2.70
C ILE A 324 -26.09 -33.15 2.37
N ALA A 325 -25.30 -33.69 3.32
CA ALA A 325 -24.84 -35.09 3.38
C ALA A 325 -24.88 -35.66 4.82
N PHE A 326 -24.99 -36.99 4.95
CA PHE A 326 -25.14 -37.71 6.23
C PHE A 326 -23.98 -38.70 6.48
N TYR A 327 -23.62 -38.88 7.76
CA TYR A 327 -22.44 -39.64 8.19
C TYR A 327 -22.76 -40.61 9.34
N ASP A 328 -22.07 -41.75 9.40
CA ASP A 328 -22.14 -42.70 10.51
C ASP A 328 -21.12 -42.43 11.63
N ALA A 329 -21.09 -43.31 12.64
CA ALA A 329 -20.26 -43.16 13.85
C ALA A 329 -18.75 -43.08 13.56
N ASP A 330 -18.32 -43.62 12.41
CA ASP A 330 -16.92 -43.73 11.99
C ASP A 330 -16.59 -42.67 10.89
N ASP A 331 -17.41 -41.62 10.76
CA ASP A 331 -17.39 -40.55 9.74
C ASP A 331 -17.47 -41.04 8.28
N ASN A 332 -18.11 -42.19 8.02
CA ASN A 332 -18.35 -42.66 6.64
C ASN A 332 -19.64 -42.06 6.05
N LEU A 333 -19.59 -41.71 4.76
CA LEU A 333 -20.74 -41.21 4.00
C LEU A 333 -21.83 -42.27 3.84
N ILE A 334 -23.07 -41.88 4.14
CA ILE A 334 -24.26 -42.72 3.98
C ILE A 334 -24.86 -42.53 2.58
N ASP A 335 -25.22 -43.64 1.93
CA ASP A 335 -25.96 -43.64 0.67
C ASP A 335 -27.42 -43.24 0.93
N ILE A 336 -27.85 -42.16 0.29
CA ILE A 336 -29.18 -41.53 0.38
C ILE A 336 -29.93 -41.59 -0.95
N SER A 337 -29.64 -42.59 -1.80
CA SER A 337 -30.36 -42.83 -3.06
C SER A 337 -31.88 -42.91 -2.88
N ASP A 338 -32.34 -43.52 -1.79
CA ASP A 338 -33.76 -43.69 -1.44
C ASP A 338 -34.39 -42.46 -0.74
N TRP A 339 -33.61 -41.38 -0.54
CA TRP A 339 -34.10 -40.14 0.06
C TRP A 339 -34.48 -39.14 -1.04
N ASP A 340 -35.78 -38.96 -1.21
CA ASP A 340 -36.40 -38.05 -2.17
C ASP A 340 -36.68 -36.68 -1.52
N PHE A 341 -36.25 -35.60 -2.15
CA PHE A 341 -36.40 -34.23 -1.66
C PHE A 341 -36.55 -33.26 -2.84
N ASP A 342 -37.70 -32.59 -2.95
CA ASP A 342 -37.96 -31.58 -3.98
C ASP A 342 -37.55 -30.17 -3.49
N CYS A 343 -36.49 -29.61 -4.07
CA CYS A 343 -36.04 -28.25 -3.78
C CYS A 343 -36.67 -27.16 -4.67
N GLY A 344 -37.61 -27.52 -5.56
CA GLY A 344 -38.38 -26.57 -6.38
C GLY A 344 -37.63 -25.95 -7.57
N ILE A 345 -36.39 -26.38 -7.87
CA ILE A 345 -35.56 -25.84 -8.95
C ILE A 345 -35.64 -26.76 -10.19
N PRO A 346 -36.22 -26.33 -11.33
CA PRO A 346 -36.33 -27.16 -12.52
C PRO A 346 -34.96 -27.57 -13.10
N GLY A 347 -34.75 -28.87 -13.30
CA GLY A 347 -33.52 -29.42 -13.90
C GLY A 347 -32.35 -29.65 -12.93
N ILE A 348 -32.53 -29.38 -11.64
CA ILE A 348 -31.48 -29.52 -10.60
C ILE A 348 -30.93 -30.95 -10.46
N SER A 349 -31.71 -31.97 -10.79
CA SER A 349 -31.33 -33.39 -10.69
C SER A 349 -30.13 -33.80 -11.55
N ALA A 350 -29.71 -32.95 -12.50
CA ALA A 350 -28.45 -33.11 -13.24
C ALA A 350 -27.19 -32.79 -12.38
N PHE A 351 -27.37 -32.26 -11.17
CA PHE A 351 -26.32 -31.76 -10.29
C PHE A 351 -26.32 -32.41 -8.89
N GLU A 352 -27.10 -33.48 -8.70
CA GLU A 352 -27.20 -34.25 -7.45
C GLU A 352 -26.56 -35.64 -7.59
N ASN A 353 -26.34 -36.34 -6.48
CA ASN A 353 -25.82 -37.72 -6.52
C ASN A 353 -26.37 -38.59 -5.38
N LYS A 354 -25.90 -39.83 -5.27
CA LYS A 354 -26.37 -40.80 -4.29
C LYS A 354 -26.04 -40.50 -2.82
N ASN A 355 -25.10 -39.59 -2.54
CA ASN A 355 -24.67 -39.22 -1.19
C ASN A 355 -25.00 -37.75 -0.83
N TYR A 356 -25.66 -37.00 -1.73
CA TYR A 356 -25.76 -35.55 -1.65
C TYR A 356 -26.97 -34.99 -2.44
N ARG A 357 -27.77 -34.13 -1.80
CA ARG A 357 -29.06 -33.57 -2.30
C ARG A 357 -29.15 -32.05 -2.11
N CYS A 358 -29.87 -31.38 -3.00
CA CYS A 358 -30.14 -29.94 -2.95
C CYS A 358 -31.33 -29.62 -2.03
N LEU A 359 -31.24 -28.52 -1.30
CA LEU A 359 -32.26 -28.03 -0.36
C LEU A 359 -32.97 -26.76 -0.87
N GLY A 360 -32.36 -26.01 -1.78
CA GLY A 360 -32.94 -24.79 -2.36
C GLY A 360 -31.90 -23.77 -2.84
N LEU A 361 -32.37 -22.61 -3.27
CA LEU A 361 -31.56 -21.45 -3.64
C LEU A 361 -31.64 -20.38 -2.53
N ILE A 362 -30.52 -19.70 -2.33
CA ILE A 362 -30.35 -18.56 -1.43
C ILE A 362 -30.10 -17.32 -2.30
N SER A 363 -30.97 -16.32 -2.19
CA SER A 363 -30.88 -15.09 -2.99
C SER A 363 -29.73 -14.18 -2.54
N ALA A 364 -29.36 -13.22 -3.39
CA ALA A 364 -28.43 -12.14 -3.06
C ALA A 364 -29.16 -10.94 -2.39
N VAL A 365 -28.41 -10.08 -1.71
CA VAL A 365 -28.89 -8.76 -1.28
C VAL A 365 -29.11 -7.84 -2.50
N ASN A 366 -30.22 -7.11 -2.50
CA ASN A 366 -30.56 -6.14 -3.55
C ASN A 366 -29.56 -4.97 -3.56
N ASN A 367 -29.13 -4.52 -4.75
CA ASN A 367 -28.19 -3.39 -4.90
C ASN A 367 -28.66 -2.37 -5.95
N PHE A 368 -28.12 -1.15 -5.86
CA PHE A 368 -28.27 -0.12 -6.90
C PHE A 368 -26.88 0.47 -7.20
N MET A 369 -26.46 0.41 -8.47
CA MET A 369 -25.11 0.86 -8.89
C MET A 369 -23.98 0.30 -8.00
N ALA A 370 -24.05 -1.01 -7.71
CA ALA A 370 -23.12 -1.73 -6.82
C ALA A 370 -23.09 -1.31 -5.33
N ILE A 371 -24.04 -0.48 -4.87
CA ILE A 371 -24.23 -0.18 -3.44
C ILE A 371 -25.30 -1.12 -2.85
N PRO A 372 -24.98 -1.97 -1.84
CA PRO A 372 -25.94 -2.89 -1.23
C PRO A 372 -27.00 -2.18 -0.38
N ILE A 373 -28.25 -2.66 -0.45
CA ILE A 373 -29.37 -2.18 0.35
C ILE A 373 -29.52 -3.10 1.57
N THR A 374 -28.94 -2.70 2.71
CA THR A 374 -28.80 -3.50 3.93
C THR A 374 -30.11 -3.79 4.70
N ALA A 375 -31.28 -3.43 4.15
CA ALA A 375 -32.58 -3.58 4.79
C ALA A 375 -33.36 -4.85 4.37
N ASP A 376 -32.80 -5.67 3.48
CA ASP A 376 -33.46 -6.83 2.86
C ASP A 376 -32.43 -7.95 2.58
N PRO A 377 -32.12 -8.83 3.56
CA PRO A 377 -31.14 -9.91 3.39
C PRO A 377 -31.66 -10.98 2.42
N GLY A 378 -30.76 -11.62 1.68
CA GLY A 378 -31.12 -12.78 0.87
C GLY A 378 -31.42 -13.99 1.75
N GLN A 379 -32.42 -14.81 1.42
CA GLN A 379 -32.85 -15.91 2.30
C GLN A 379 -33.04 -17.23 1.54
N LEU A 380 -32.72 -18.34 2.21
CA LEU A 380 -33.03 -19.69 1.72
C LEU A 380 -34.56 -19.84 1.60
N ASN A 381 -35.04 -20.13 0.38
CA ASN A 381 -36.46 -20.28 0.05
C ASN A 381 -37.32 -19.11 0.57
N TYR A 382 -36.82 -17.87 0.47
CA TYR A 382 -37.54 -16.65 0.85
C TYR A 382 -37.96 -16.56 2.34
N GLY A 383 -37.24 -17.24 3.24
CA GLY A 383 -37.32 -17.05 4.69
C GLY A 383 -38.01 -18.17 5.48
N ASP A 384 -38.69 -19.11 4.82
CA ASP A 384 -39.43 -20.19 5.48
C ASP A 384 -38.53 -21.32 6.02
N GLY A 385 -37.35 -21.52 5.44
CA GLY A 385 -36.43 -22.61 5.80
C GLY A 385 -36.80 -23.95 5.15
N VAL A 386 -36.12 -25.01 5.61
CA VAL A 386 -36.26 -26.36 5.06
C VAL A 386 -36.34 -27.41 6.18
N ASP A 387 -37.34 -28.28 6.11
CA ASP A 387 -37.45 -29.44 7.01
C ASP A 387 -36.63 -30.62 6.48
N ILE A 388 -35.79 -31.20 7.33
CA ILE A 388 -34.92 -32.34 7.02
C ILE A 388 -35.18 -33.44 8.06
N THR A 389 -35.40 -34.67 7.59
CA THR A 389 -35.54 -35.87 8.45
C THR A 389 -34.35 -36.79 8.23
N PHE A 390 -33.70 -37.23 9.31
CA PHE A 390 -32.52 -38.11 9.22
C PHE A 390 -32.91 -39.49 8.64
N PRO A 391 -32.22 -39.99 7.60
CA PRO A 391 -32.71 -41.13 6.81
C PRO A 391 -32.53 -42.51 7.47
N SER A 392 -31.68 -42.67 8.50
CA SER A 392 -31.55 -43.95 9.21
C SER A 392 -30.99 -43.84 10.63
N ALA A 393 -31.22 -44.88 11.44
CA ALA A 393 -30.65 -45.03 12.78
C ALA A 393 -29.11 -45.14 12.83
N LYS A 394 -28.43 -45.30 11.68
CA LYS A 394 -26.97 -45.34 11.58
C LYS A 394 -26.32 -43.96 11.44
N ALA A 395 -27.07 -42.95 10.99
CA ALA A 395 -26.56 -41.60 10.85
C ALA A 395 -26.36 -40.97 12.24
N THR A 396 -25.13 -40.69 12.63
CA THR A 396 -24.78 -40.06 13.92
C THR A 396 -24.57 -38.55 13.78
N SER A 397 -24.09 -38.10 12.61
CA SER A 397 -23.92 -36.68 12.27
C SER A 397 -24.37 -36.37 10.84
N ALA A 398 -24.52 -35.09 10.53
CA ALA A 398 -24.84 -34.59 9.20
C ALA A 398 -24.09 -33.27 8.95
N LYS A 399 -23.62 -33.09 7.71
CA LYS A 399 -22.91 -31.88 7.28
C LYS A 399 -23.80 -31.16 6.26
N ILE A 400 -24.04 -29.88 6.51
CA ILE A 400 -24.93 -29.01 5.73
C ILE A 400 -24.07 -27.95 5.05
N PHE A 401 -24.38 -27.59 3.80
CA PHE A 401 -23.53 -26.77 2.93
C PHE A 401 -24.28 -25.62 2.24
N GLY A 402 -23.64 -24.46 2.13
CA GLY A 402 -23.95 -23.42 1.14
C GLY A 402 -22.89 -23.39 0.04
N VAL A 403 -23.30 -23.28 -1.23
CA VAL A 403 -22.45 -23.53 -2.41
C VAL A 403 -22.67 -22.49 -3.51
N GLY A 404 -21.60 -21.85 -3.99
CA GLY A 404 -21.65 -20.86 -5.08
C GLY A 404 -20.25 -20.43 -5.51
N LEU A 405 -20.09 -19.32 -6.25
CA LEU A 405 -18.76 -18.87 -6.68
C LEU A 405 -17.84 -18.57 -5.48
N GLY A 406 -16.60 -19.06 -5.55
CA GLY A 406 -15.59 -18.96 -4.50
C GLY A 406 -14.27 -19.63 -4.89
N THR A 407 -13.55 -20.17 -3.90
CA THR A 407 -12.26 -20.87 -4.05
C THR A 407 -12.19 -22.15 -3.17
N GLY A 408 -11.19 -23.02 -3.37
CA GLY A 408 -10.99 -24.24 -2.57
C GLY A 408 -11.49 -25.55 -3.21
N ASP A 409 -11.96 -26.49 -2.39
CA ASP A 409 -12.36 -27.85 -2.82
C ASP A 409 -13.81 -27.98 -3.30
N ILE A 410 -14.03 -28.97 -4.18
CA ILE A 410 -15.32 -29.26 -4.80
C ILE A 410 -15.69 -30.74 -4.57
N PRO A 411 -15.96 -31.17 -3.31
CA PRO A 411 -16.15 -32.58 -2.95
C PRO A 411 -17.35 -33.26 -3.63
N TYR A 412 -18.31 -32.49 -4.16
CA TYR A 412 -19.57 -33.01 -4.73
C TYR A 412 -19.84 -32.57 -6.18
N GLY A 413 -18.80 -32.17 -6.94
CA GLY A 413 -18.89 -31.94 -8.39
C GLY A 413 -19.72 -30.73 -8.82
N ASN A 414 -20.61 -30.90 -9.79
CA ASN A 414 -21.29 -29.81 -10.53
C ASN A 414 -22.29 -28.95 -9.71
N ALA A 415 -22.41 -29.15 -8.40
CA ALA A 415 -23.34 -28.46 -7.50
C ALA A 415 -23.20 -26.91 -7.48
N ILE A 416 -22.05 -26.39 -7.93
CA ILE A 416 -21.72 -24.95 -8.01
C ILE A 416 -22.50 -24.21 -9.12
N VAL A 417 -22.89 -24.91 -10.20
CA VAL A 417 -23.39 -24.29 -11.43
C VAL A 417 -24.62 -23.37 -11.22
N PRO A 418 -25.65 -23.74 -10.43
CA PRO A 418 -26.84 -22.89 -10.27
C PRO A 418 -26.55 -21.52 -9.63
N GLY A 419 -25.79 -21.48 -8.52
CA GLY A 419 -25.44 -20.23 -7.85
C GLY A 419 -24.48 -19.35 -8.68
N GLY A 420 -23.55 -19.98 -9.41
CA GLY A 420 -22.55 -19.25 -10.18
C GLY A 420 -23.06 -18.65 -11.49
N VAL A 421 -23.95 -19.34 -12.21
CA VAL A 421 -24.56 -18.77 -13.43
C VAL A 421 -25.43 -17.55 -13.07
N MET A 422 -26.21 -17.62 -11.98
CA MET A 422 -27.05 -16.51 -11.54
C MET A 422 -26.24 -15.29 -11.10
N THR A 423 -25.16 -15.50 -10.32
CA THR A 423 -24.27 -14.40 -9.89
C THR A 423 -23.57 -13.74 -11.08
N GLY A 424 -23.05 -14.51 -12.04
CA GLY A 424 -22.41 -13.96 -13.23
C GLY A 424 -23.36 -13.20 -14.15
N PHE A 425 -24.60 -13.70 -14.33
CA PHE A 425 -25.58 -13.08 -15.22
C PHE A 425 -26.23 -11.83 -14.62
N VAL A 426 -26.65 -11.87 -13.36
CA VAL A 426 -27.42 -10.78 -12.72
C VAL A 426 -26.50 -9.70 -12.12
N ASN A 427 -25.43 -10.10 -11.42
CA ASN A 427 -24.61 -9.17 -10.64
C ASN A 427 -23.41 -8.60 -11.40
N LEU A 428 -22.95 -9.23 -12.49
CA LEU A 428 -21.74 -8.81 -13.23
C LEU A 428 -22.02 -8.38 -14.69
N ALA A 429 -22.81 -9.14 -15.45
CA ALA A 429 -23.05 -8.81 -16.86
C ALA A 429 -23.92 -7.56 -17.08
N ILE A 430 -24.95 -7.35 -16.25
CA ILE A 430 -25.86 -6.20 -16.38
C ILE A 430 -25.14 -4.86 -16.11
N PRO A 431 -24.35 -4.69 -15.02
CA PRO A 431 -23.63 -3.44 -14.79
C PRO A 431 -22.57 -3.15 -15.86
N ALA A 432 -21.80 -4.16 -16.31
CA ALA A 432 -20.77 -3.99 -17.33
C ALA A 432 -21.35 -3.53 -18.69
N PHE A 433 -22.52 -4.04 -19.07
CA PHE A 433 -23.23 -3.61 -20.28
C PHE A 433 -23.73 -2.16 -20.19
N LEU A 434 -24.11 -1.69 -19.00
CA LEU A 434 -24.65 -0.34 -18.78
C LEU A 434 -23.56 0.75 -18.74
N MET A 435 -22.33 0.44 -18.34
CA MET A 435 -21.23 1.44 -18.33
C MET A 435 -20.75 1.83 -19.73
N GLY A 436 -20.88 0.94 -20.73
CA GLY A 436 -20.26 1.11 -22.05
C GLY A 436 -20.88 2.15 -22.98
N PHE A 437 -21.99 2.81 -22.60
CA PHE A 437 -22.77 3.65 -23.52
C PHE A 437 -22.97 5.13 -23.13
N ALA A 438 -22.52 5.57 -21.94
CA ALA A 438 -22.32 6.97 -21.53
C ALA A 438 -23.32 8.07 -21.98
N VAL A 439 -24.58 7.74 -22.28
CA VAL A 439 -25.62 8.66 -22.76
C VAL A 439 -26.92 8.47 -21.97
N ALA A 440 -27.37 9.56 -21.34
CA ALA A 440 -28.70 9.77 -20.74
C ALA A 440 -29.17 8.73 -19.68
N ALA A 441 -28.65 8.85 -18.46
CA ALA A 441 -28.92 7.97 -17.32
C ALA A 441 -30.36 7.95 -16.72
N GLN A 442 -31.40 8.41 -17.44
CA GLN A 442 -32.73 8.68 -16.84
C GLN A 442 -33.92 7.88 -17.42
N SER A 443 -33.71 6.89 -18.30
CA SER A 443 -34.81 6.24 -19.06
C SER A 443 -35.02 4.72 -18.83
N TYR A 444 -34.48 4.13 -17.75
CA TYR A 444 -34.25 2.67 -17.70
C TYR A 444 -35.37 1.74 -17.18
N LYS A 445 -36.51 2.24 -16.69
CA LYS A 445 -37.56 1.36 -16.11
C LYS A 445 -38.15 0.28 -17.04
N PRO A 446 -38.19 0.41 -18.38
CA PRO A 446 -38.65 -0.67 -19.25
C PRO A 446 -37.65 -1.85 -19.39
N LEU A 447 -36.35 -1.60 -19.23
CA LEU A 447 -35.30 -2.58 -19.56
C LEU A 447 -35.23 -3.71 -18.51
N TYR A 448 -35.28 -3.37 -17.22
CA TYR A 448 -35.27 -4.34 -16.12
C TYR A 448 -36.43 -5.35 -16.21
N LYS A 449 -37.64 -4.90 -16.56
CA LYS A 449 -38.80 -5.78 -16.75
C LYS A 449 -38.66 -6.83 -17.86
N ILE A 450 -37.76 -6.62 -18.82
CA ILE A 450 -37.47 -7.59 -19.89
C ILE A 450 -36.46 -8.65 -19.38
N MET A 451 -35.63 -8.30 -18.41
CA MET A 451 -34.55 -9.14 -17.87
C MET A 451 -35.00 -10.02 -16.69
N GLU A 452 -36.10 -9.65 -16.03
CA GLU A 452 -36.71 -10.38 -14.90
C GLU A 452 -37.72 -11.49 -15.32
N ASP A 453 -37.97 -11.71 -16.62
CA ASP A 453 -38.90 -12.75 -17.08
C ASP A 453 -38.36 -14.16 -16.76
N LYS A 454 -39.19 -14.99 -16.10
CA LYS A 454 -38.85 -16.39 -15.75
C LYS A 454 -38.43 -17.24 -16.96
N LYS A 455 -38.86 -16.92 -18.17
CA LYS A 455 -38.42 -17.55 -19.43
C LYS A 455 -37.04 -17.07 -19.88
N VAL A 456 -36.70 -15.81 -19.62
CA VAL A 456 -35.36 -15.25 -19.89
C VAL A 456 -34.35 -15.84 -18.90
N ILE A 457 -34.72 -15.97 -17.63
CA ILE A 457 -33.92 -16.66 -16.60
C ILE A 457 -33.69 -18.13 -16.99
N ALA A 458 -34.74 -18.86 -17.37
CA ALA A 458 -34.61 -20.25 -17.82
C ALA A 458 -33.75 -20.41 -19.10
N ALA A 459 -33.85 -19.47 -20.04
CA ALA A 459 -33.02 -19.46 -21.25
C ALA A 459 -31.55 -19.12 -20.95
N ALA A 460 -31.29 -18.20 -20.02
CA ALA A 460 -29.94 -17.84 -19.57
C ALA A 460 -29.26 -19.00 -18.83
N VAL A 461 -29.98 -19.73 -17.98
CA VAL A 461 -29.48 -20.96 -17.32
C VAL A 461 -29.16 -22.05 -18.35
N ALA A 462 -30.03 -22.27 -19.34
CA ALA A 462 -29.81 -23.26 -20.40
C ALA A 462 -28.63 -22.92 -21.32
N ALA A 463 -28.48 -21.65 -21.71
CA ALA A 463 -27.36 -21.18 -22.53
C ALA A 463 -26.03 -21.16 -21.73
N GLY A 464 -26.10 -20.74 -20.47
CA GLY A 464 -24.98 -20.72 -19.53
C GLY A 464 -24.41 -22.11 -19.27
N ALA A 465 -25.26 -23.12 -19.07
CA ALA A 465 -24.84 -24.50 -18.81
C ALA A 465 -23.90 -25.08 -19.89
N GLY A 466 -24.15 -24.76 -21.17
CA GLY A 466 -23.30 -25.19 -22.28
C GLY A 466 -21.92 -24.52 -22.32
N PHE A 467 -21.81 -23.25 -21.89
CA PHE A 467 -20.54 -22.52 -21.84
C PHE A 467 -19.75 -22.82 -20.55
N PHE A 468 -20.44 -22.87 -19.40
CA PHE A 468 -19.82 -23.17 -18.10
C PHE A 468 -19.22 -24.58 -18.05
N GLY A 469 -19.95 -25.59 -18.54
CA GLY A 469 -19.45 -26.97 -18.56
C GLY A 469 -18.16 -27.14 -19.36
N VAL A 470 -17.93 -26.31 -20.38
CA VAL A 470 -16.75 -26.38 -21.26
C VAL A 470 -15.59 -25.53 -20.74
N GLN A 471 -15.84 -24.30 -20.28
CA GLN A 471 -14.78 -23.33 -19.92
C GLN A 471 -14.43 -23.31 -18.42
N PHE A 472 -15.37 -23.71 -17.55
CA PHE A 472 -15.15 -23.80 -16.10
C PHE A 472 -15.04 -25.24 -15.58
N GLY A 473 -15.45 -26.25 -16.34
CA GLY A 473 -15.22 -27.67 -15.99
C GLY A 473 -13.73 -28.03 -15.80
N THR A 474 -12.84 -27.41 -16.59
CA THR A 474 -11.38 -27.50 -16.41
C THR A 474 -10.85 -26.66 -15.25
N SER A 475 -11.55 -25.60 -14.86
CA SER A 475 -11.15 -24.70 -13.76
C SER A 475 -11.46 -25.31 -12.40
N ALA A 476 -12.61 -25.98 -12.30
CA ALA A 476 -13.01 -26.80 -11.17
C ALA A 476 -12.02 -27.93 -10.88
N ALA A 477 -11.44 -28.55 -11.92
CA ALA A 477 -10.43 -29.61 -11.79
C ALA A 477 -9.03 -29.10 -11.37
N HIS A 478 -8.82 -27.78 -11.27
CA HIS A 478 -7.53 -27.16 -10.96
C HIS A 478 -7.57 -26.15 -9.80
N HIS A 479 -8.67 -26.12 -9.04
CA HIS A 479 -8.86 -25.28 -7.84
C HIS A 479 -8.59 -23.78 -8.04
N LYS A 480 -8.77 -23.25 -9.27
CA LYS A 480 -8.45 -21.85 -9.63
C LYS A 480 -9.54 -21.22 -10.49
N MET A 481 -9.77 -19.92 -10.27
CA MET A 481 -10.71 -19.13 -11.06
C MET A 481 -10.16 -18.80 -12.45
N ASN A 482 -10.89 -19.15 -13.51
CA ASN A 482 -10.52 -18.83 -14.90
C ASN A 482 -11.09 -17.46 -15.30
N TRP A 483 -10.36 -16.41 -14.92
CA TRP A 483 -10.68 -15.02 -15.25
C TRP A 483 -10.81 -14.79 -16.76
N THR A 484 -10.01 -15.46 -17.57
CA THR A 484 -10.06 -15.37 -19.04
C THR A 484 -11.39 -15.88 -19.61
N ALA A 485 -11.97 -16.95 -19.04
CA ALA A 485 -13.30 -17.44 -19.43
C ALA A 485 -14.43 -16.49 -18.98
N LEU A 486 -14.31 -15.88 -17.81
CA LEU A 486 -15.27 -14.86 -17.34
C LEU A 486 -15.24 -13.62 -18.26
N THR A 487 -14.03 -13.10 -18.57
CA THR A 487 -13.83 -12.00 -19.51
C THR A 487 -14.24 -12.36 -20.94
N SER A 488 -14.14 -13.62 -21.35
CA SER A 488 -14.63 -14.11 -22.65
C SER A 488 -16.16 -14.18 -22.69
N LEU A 489 -16.82 -14.63 -21.62
CA LEU A 489 -18.29 -14.58 -21.51
C LEU A 489 -18.78 -13.13 -21.59
N CYS A 490 -18.16 -12.23 -20.83
CA CYS A 490 -18.42 -10.79 -20.91
C CYS A 490 -18.19 -10.25 -22.33
N SER A 491 -17.09 -10.59 -22.99
CA SER A 491 -16.78 -10.16 -24.37
C SER A 491 -17.77 -10.69 -25.42
N ILE A 492 -18.27 -11.92 -25.27
CA ILE A 492 -19.28 -12.50 -26.17
C ILE A 492 -20.63 -11.78 -26.02
N LEU A 493 -21.04 -11.50 -24.78
CA LEU A 493 -22.25 -10.73 -24.48
C LEU A 493 -22.09 -9.26 -24.89
N PHE A 494 -20.90 -8.67 -24.71
CA PHE A 494 -20.55 -7.32 -25.12
C PHE A 494 -20.59 -7.17 -26.65
N ASN A 495 -20.00 -8.08 -27.42
CA ASN A 495 -20.02 -8.01 -28.88
C ASN A 495 -21.43 -8.18 -29.47
N GLN A 496 -22.26 -9.10 -28.95
CA GLN A 496 -23.67 -9.21 -29.37
C GLN A 496 -24.52 -8.01 -28.92
N GLY A 497 -24.14 -7.36 -27.83
CA GLY A 497 -24.72 -6.11 -27.34
C GLY A 497 -24.33 -4.91 -28.21
N LEU A 498 -23.05 -4.77 -28.57
CA LEU A 498 -22.49 -3.65 -29.32
C LEU A 498 -23.19 -3.48 -30.67
N THR A 499 -23.37 -4.58 -31.42
CA THR A 499 -24.05 -4.57 -32.72
C THR A 499 -25.52 -4.15 -32.61
N LYS A 500 -26.19 -4.46 -31.50
CA LYS A 500 -27.59 -4.05 -31.27
C LYS A 500 -27.71 -2.64 -30.68
N ALA A 501 -26.72 -2.19 -29.93
CA ALA A 501 -26.70 -0.86 -29.35
C ALA A 501 -26.30 0.20 -30.38
N LEU A 502 -25.35 -0.08 -31.28
CA LEU A 502 -25.11 0.73 -32.48
C LEU A 502 -26.36 0.84 -33.37
N ALA A 503 -27.01 -0.29 -33.67
CA ALA A 503 -28.27 -0.30 -34.43
C ALA A 503 -29.44 0.38 -33.70
N TRP A 504 -29.38 0.52 -32.37
CA TRP A 504 -30.37 1.26 -31.58
C TRP A 504 -30.06 2.77 -31.53
N CYS A 505 -28.78 3.15 -31.47
CA CYS A 505 -28.34 4.54 -31.60
C CYS A 505 -28.68 5.11 -32.99
N GLU A 506 -28.38 4.38 -34.07
CA GLU A 506 -28.76 4.78 -35.44
C GLU A 506 -30.29 4.82 -35.65
N ALA A 507 -31.06 4.01 -34.93
CA ALA A 507 -32.52 4.09 -34.95
C ALA A 507 -33.09 5.29 -34.16
N THR A 508 -32.25 6.07 -33.46
CA THR A 508 -32.67 7.11 -32.50
C THR A 508 -31.96 8.46 -32.69
N ILE A 509 -30.90 8.56 -33.51
CA ILE A 509 -30.09 9.77 -33.75
C ILE A 509 -30.16 10.16 -35.23
N VAL A 510 -30.12 11.47 -35.52
CA VAL A 510 -30.20 12.02 -36.88
C VAL A 510 -28.83 11.96 -37.58
N GLU A 511 -28.85 11.65 -38.87
CA GLU A 511 -27.74 11.21 -39.74
C GLU A 511 -26.69 12.31 -40.05
N GLY A 512 -26.12 12.96 -39.03
CA GLY A 512 -25.09 14.01 -39.18
C GLY A 512 -24.16 14.25 -37.99
N GLU A 513 -24.60 14.01 -36.74
CA GLU A 513 -23.76 14.26 -35.55
C GLU A 513 -22.57 13.28 -35.41
N ILE A 514 -22.61 12.13 -36.09
CA ILE A 514 -21.55 11.11 -36.05
C ILE A 514 -20.35 11.49 -36.93
N GLU A 515 -20.57 12.25 -38.01
CA GLU A 515 -19.49 12.62 -38.95
C GLU A 515 -18.54 13.69 -38.40
N ASP A 516 -18.98 14.46 -37.40
CA ASP A 516 -18.18 15.48 -36.69
C ASP A 516 -17.02 14.89 -35.86
N GLU A 517 -17.10 13.60 -35.47
CA GLU A 517 -16.13 12.95 -34.59
C GLU A 517 -15.08 12.10 -35.34
N ILE A 518 -15.27 11.83 -36.62
CA ILE A 518 -14.40 10.92 -37.40
C ILE A 518 -12.95 11.43 -37.52
N PRO A 519 -12.67 12.71 -37.84
CA PRO A 519 -11.29 13.22 -37.96
C PRO A 519 -10.49 13.17 -36.65
N PHE A 520 -11.18 13.08 -35.51
CA PHE A 520 -10.63 13.23 -34.16
C PHE A 520 -10.17 11.91 -33.53
N SER A 521 -10.69 10.76 -33.97
CA SER A 521 -10.32 9.46 -33.38
C SER A 521 -8.81 9.15 -33.43
N GLY A 522 -8.06 9.75 -34.36
CA GLY A 522 -6.59 9.73 -34.37
C GLY A 522 -5.92 10.49 -33.21
N TRP A 523 -6.45 11.65 -32.81
CA TRP A 523 -5.93 12.42 -31.66
C TRP A 523 -6.21 11.71 -30.34
N LEU A 524 -7.39 11.09 -30.21
CA LEU A 524 -7.73 10.27 -29.05
C LEU A 524 -6.76 9.08 -28.91
N VAL A 525 -6.39 8.41 -30.02
CA VAL A 525 -5.43 7.29 -30.03
C VAL A 525 -3.99 7.76 -29.73
N VAL A 526 -3.56 8.92 -30.23
CA VAL A 526 -2.26 9.52 -29.87
C VAL A 526 -2.18 9.83 -28.38
N ALA A 527 -3.27 10.32 -27.78
CA ALA A 527 -3.32 10.58 -26.34
C ALA A 527 -3.50 9.30 -25.49
N LEU A 528 -4.18 8.27 -26.00
CA LEU A 528 -4.26 6.93 -25.37
C LEU A 528 -2.91 6.20 -25.36
N ASN A 529 -2.04 6.41 -26.34
CA ASN A 529 -0.66 5.89 -26.31
C ASN A 529 0.23 6.50 -25.20
N ILE A 530 -0.28 7.51 -24.47
CA ILE A 530 0.37 8.11 -23.30
C ILE A 530 -0.27 7.60 -21.99
N ALA A 531 -1.41 6.90 -22.03
CA ALA A 531 -2.14 6.45 -20.84
C ALA A 531 -2.83 5.08 -21.01
N THR A 532 -2.25 4.02 -20.42
CA THR A 532 -2.85 2.68 -20.33
C THR A 532 -3.58 2.45 -19.00
N GLY A 533 -4.84 1.98 -19.05
CA GLY A 533 -5.60 1.67 -17.84
C GLY A 533 -6.87 0.84 -18.08
N VAL A 534 -6.83 -0.45 -17.74
CA VAL A 534 -8.00 -1.37 -17.69
C VAL A 534 -8.45 -1.61 -16.23
N ALA A 535 -8.01 -0.76 -15.30
CA ALA A 535 -8.01 -1.07 -13.86
C ALA A 535 -9.39 -1.06 -13.15
N GLN A 536 -10.44 -0.47 -13.74
CA GLN A 536 -11.67 -0.13 -13.01
C GLN A 536 -12.79 -1.20 -13.01
N LEU A 537 -12.53 -2.42 -13.51
CA LEU A 537 -13.49 -3.54 -13.40
C LEU A 537 -13.22 -4.48 -12.20
N ALA A 538 -12.24 -4.18 -11.35
CA ALA A 538 -11.79 -5.07 -10.28
C ALA A 538 -12.53 -4.90 -8.94
N GLU A 539 -13.09 -3.72 -8.65
CA GLU A 539 -13.48 -3.36 -7.27
C GLU A 539 -14.81 -3.97 -6.79
N THR A 540 -15.70 -4.40 -7.68
CA THR A 540 -16.98 -5.07 -7.30
C THR A 540 -16.87 -6.60 -7.18
N ILE A 541 -15.65 -7.14 -7.06
CA ILE A 541 -15.39 -8.60 -7.11
C ILE A 541 -14.78 -9.14 -5.79
N VAL A 542 -14.33 -8.28 -4.88
CA VAL A 542 -13.59 -8.65 -3.66
C VAL A 542 -14.38 -9.58 -2.71
N GLU A 543 -15.69 -9.37 -2.55
CA GLU A 543 -16.56 -10.20 -1.68
C GLU A 543 -16.86 -11.60 -2.25
N VAL A 544 -16.77 -11.77 -3.58
CA VAL A 544 -16.98 -13.08 -4.24
C VAL A 544 -15.68 -13.89 -4.31
N ALA A 545 -14.54 -13.21 -4.48
CA ALA A 545 -13.23 -13.86 -4.62
C ALA A 545 -12.68 -14.50 -3.34
N THR A 546 -13.23 -14.16 -2.16
CA THR A 546 -12.68 -14.51 -0.83
C THR A 546 -13.45 -15.59 -0.06
N SER A 547 -14.55 -16.11 -0.62
CA SER A 547 -15.34 -17.20 0.00
C SER A 547 -14.85 -18.59 -0.44
N PRO A 548 -14.94 -19.63 0.41
CA PRO A 548 -14.83 -21.01 -0.03
C PRO A 548 -16.03 -21.42 -0.92
N TRP A 549 -15.87 -22.45 -1.75
CA TRP A 549 -16.98 -23.07 -2.51
C TRP A 549 -18.01 -23.79 -1.63
N PHE A 550 -17.65 -24.19 -0.39
CA PHE A 550 -18.45 -24.98 0.57
C PHE A 550 -18.21 -24.51 2.03
N ILE A 551 -19.23 -24.58 2.92
CA ILE A 551 -19.24 -24.10 4.34
C ILE A 551 -19.89 -25.19 5.24
N THR A 552 -19.39 -25.57 6.46
CA THR A 552 -19.65 -26.92 7.15
C THR A 552 -19.65 -26.96 8.75
N ASN A 553 -20.04 -28.09 9.47
CA ASN A 553 -20.23 -28.27 10.98
C ASN A 553 -20.07 -29.77 11.60
N THR A 554 -19.44 -30.13 12.81
CA THR A 554 -19.14 -31.53 13.52
C THR A 554 -18.81 -31.67 15.14
N VAL A 555 -18.51 -32.86 15.85
CA VAL A 555 -18.45 -33.13 17.40
C VAL A 555 -17.57 -34.37 18.05
N THR A 556 -17.11 -34.48 19.38
CA THR A 556 -16.34 -35.63 20.15
C THR A 556 -16.31 -35.76 21.78
N GLU A 557 -15.66 -36.80 22.51
CA GLU A 557 -15.53 -37.11 24.05
C GLU A 557 -14.15 -37.77 24.66
N GLN A 558 -13.91 -38.16 26.01
CA GLN A 558 -12.89 -37.86 27.21
C GLN A 558 -11.45 -38.57 27.70
N ILE A 559 -10.31 -37.93 28.31
CA ILE A 559 -8.87 -38.41 28.83
C ILE A 559 -7.94 -37.68 30.00
N THR A 560 -6.57 -37.39 29.87
CA THR A 560 -5.41 -36.78 30.72
C THR A 560 -4.21 -36.09 29.93
N SER A 561 -3.37 -35.15 30.48
CA SER A 561 -2.33 -34.32 29.74
C SER A 561 -1.05 -33.71 30.45
N THR A 562 0.04 -33.40 29.71
CA THR A 562 1.36 -32.81 30.16
C THR A 562 1.84 -31.61 29.30
N ILE A 563 2.57 -30.61 29.86
CA ILE A 563 3.06 -29.38 29.16
C ILE A 563 4.52 -29.00 29.51
N THR A 564 5.31 -28.61 28.50
CA THR A 564 6.67 -28.00 28.62
C THR A 564 6.70 -26.58 28.03
N VAL A 565 7.38 -25.63 28.67
CA VAL A 565 7.43 -24.20 28.30
C VAL A 565 8.86 -23.67 28.18
N HIS A 566 9.18 -22.97 27.09
CA HIS A 566 10.47 -22.35 26.76
C HIS A 566 10.40 -20.81 26.64
N PRO A 567 11.53 -20.07 26.75
CA PRO A 567 11.57 -18.62 26.49
C PRO A 567 11.32 -18.25 25.02
N ASP A 568 11.20 -16.96 24.71
CA ASP A 568 10.94 -16.49 23.34
C ASP A 568 12.13 -16.81 22.40
N PRO A 569 11.92 -17.50 21.26
CA PRO A 569 12.99 -17.96 20.39
C PRO A 569 13.76 -16.83 19.69
N ARG A 570 13.20 -15.61 19.62
CA ARG A 570 13.86 -14.43 19.06
C ARG A 570 14.86 -13.82 20.04
N HIS A 571 14.56 -13.89 21.34
CA HIS A 571 15.41 -13.36 22.40
C HIS A 571 16.40 -14.42 22.92
N GLN A 572 15.92 -15.67 23.03
CA GLN A 572 16.59 -16.84 23.62
C GLN A 572 16.95 -16.69 25.10
N ALA A 573 16.36 -15.70 25.78
CA ALA A 573 16.46 -15.47 27.21
C ALA A 573 15.07 -15.23 27.81
N TRP A 574 14.91 -15.53 29.09
CA TRP A 574 13.67 -15.21 29.81
C TRP A 574 13.50 -13.67 29.95
N PRO A 575 12.26 -13.15 29.97
CA PRO A 575 12.02 -11.72 30.14
C PRO A 575 12.71 -11.17 31.41
N GLN A 576 13.43 -10.05 31.27
CA GLN A 576 14.17 -9.39 32.35
C GLN A 576 13.41 -8.20 32.91
N GLY A 577 13.66 -7.87 34.18
CA GLY A 577 13.10 -6.72 34.89
C GLY A 577 14.18 -5.93 35.63
N GLN A 578 13.82 -4.75 36.15
CA GLN A 578 14.76 -3.96 36.96
C GLN A 578 15.21 -4.72 38.21
N ALA A 579 16.45 -4.50 38.65
CA ALA A 579 17.03 -5.18 39.81
C ALA A 579 16.11 -5.10 41.04
N GLY A 580 15.61 -6.26 41.50
CA GLY A 580 14.70 -6.40 42.64
C GLY A 580 13.29 -6.91 42.32
N THR A 581 12.88 -6.98 41.05
CA THR A 581 11.61 -7.62 40.62
C THR A 581 11.58 -9.12 40.88
N LYS A 582 10.40 -9.72 41.06
CA LYS A 582 10.21 -11.18 41.17
C LYS A 582 9.49 -11.75 39.95
N SER A 583 9.87 -12.94 39.50
CA SER A 583 9.26 -13.57 38.32
C SER A 583 8.53 -14.87 38.65
N ARG A 584 7.45 -15.19 37.92
CA ARG A 584 6.68 -16.44 38.04
C ARG A 584 6.03 -16.83 36.71
N CYS A 585 5.76 -18.12 36.52
CA CYS A 585 5.06 -18.67 35.36
C CYS A 585 3.79 -19.42 35.80
N GLU A 586 2.65 -19.16 35.18
CA GLU A 586 1.36 -19.83 35.45
C GLU A 586 0.85 -20.56 34.20
N ALA A 587 0.74 -21.89 34.24
CA ALA A 587 0.14 -22.68 33.18
C ALA A 587 -1.35 -22.94 33.46
N LYS A 588 -2.18 -22.87 32.41
CA LYS A 588 -3.64 -23.02 32.44
C LYS A 588 -4.10 -24.00 31.37
N MET A 589 -4.99 -24.92 31.74
CA MET A 589 -5.76 -25.75 30.81
C MET A 589 -7.21 -25.27 30.81
N ILE A 590 -7.61 -24.64 29.72
CA ILE A 590 -8.92 -24.01 29.51
C ILE A 590 -9.74 -24.89 28.58
N PHE A 591 -10.94 -25.27 29.00
CA PHE A 591 -11.88 -26.02 28.17
C PHE A 591 -12.79 -25.06 27.40
N LYS A 592 -12.98 -25.26 26.09
CA LYS A 592 -13.86 -24.40 25.27
C LYS A 592 -15.33 -24.48 25.73
N ASN A 593 -15.70 -25.62 26.31
CA ASN A 593 -17.01 -25.83 26.93
C ASN A 593 -17.04 -25.19 28.33
N GLN A 594 -17.79 -24.09 28.47
CA GLN A 594 -17.93 -23.30 29.70
C GLN A 594 -18.55 -24.07 30.90
N GLY A 595 -18.98 -25.32 30.71
CA GLY A 595 -19.36 -26.21 31.81
C GLY A 595 -18.20 -26.88 32.56
N ARG A 596 -16.96 -26.76 32.07
CA ARG A 596 -15.75 -27.35 32.70
C ARG A 596 -14.83 -26.23 33.21
N PRO A 597 -14.42 -26.22 34.50
CA PRO A 597 -13.56 -25.17 35.03
C PRO A 597 -12.15 -25.26 34.46
N THR A 598 -11.52 -24.11 34.22
CA THR A 598 -10.08 -24.01 33.94
C THR A 598 -9.29 -24.58 35.12
N VAL A 599 -8.29 -25.41 34.83
CA VAL A 599 -7.31 -25.90 35.81
C VAL A 599 -6.02 -25.10 35.62
N SER A 600 -5.31 -24.74 36.69
CA SER A 600 -4.01 -24.07 36.58
C SER A 600 -2.95 -24.59 37.56
N GLN A 601 -1.69 -24.36 37.22
CA GLN A 601 -0.50 -24.62 38.02
C GLN A 601 0.47 -23.43 37.94
N VAL A 602 1.22 -23.19 39.02
CA VAL A 602 2.14 -22.03 39.15
C VAL A 602 3.54 -22.50 39.50
N PHE A 603 4.54 -21.88 38.89
CA PHE A 603 5.97 -22.08 39.15
C PHE A 603 6.63 -20.72 39.45
N ASP A 604 7.13 -20.53 40.66
CA ASP A 604 7.89 -19.32 41.04
C ASP A 604 9.34 -19.42 40.58
N ILE A 605 9.88 -18.36 39.96
CA ILE A 605 11.19 -18.38 39.30
C ILE A 605 12.28 -17.87 40.27
N PRO A 606 13.33 -18.65 40.55
CA PRO A 606 14.45 -18.22 41.39
C PRO A 606 15.23 -17.04 40.80
N ALA A 607 15.91 -16.28 41.65
CA ALA A 607 16.93 -15.33 41.20
C ALA A 607 18.07 -16.06 40.48
N ASN A 608 18.58 -15.48 39.38
CA ASN A 608 19.61 -16.06 38.51
C ASN A 608 19.19 -17.42 37.88
N PHE A 609 17.92 -17.59 37.53
CA PHE A 609 17.43 -18.79 36.83
C PHE A 609 18.00 -18.89 35.41
N THR A 610 18.75 -19.96 35.14
CA THR A 610 19.43 -20.21 33.85
C THR A 610 18.88 -21.41 33.08
N ASP A 611 17.87 -22.11 33.60
CA ASP A 611 17.33 -23.31 32.92
C ASP A 611 16.52 -22.91 31.68
N ALA A 612 16.61 -23.74 30.64
CA ALA A 612 16.01 -23.45 29.33
C ALA A 612 14.51 -23.82 29.20
N GLN A 613 13.90 -24.42 30.24
CA GLN A 613 12.51 -24.89 30.19
C GLN A 613 11.83 -25.03 31.57
N ILE A 614 10.50 -25.04 31.60
CA ILE A 614 9.62 -25.28 32.77
C ILE A 614 8.56 -26.33 32.40
N GLN A 615 8.14 -27.20 33.32
CA GLN A 615 7.17 -28.29 33.06
C GLN A 615 5.96 -28.30 34.03
N PHE A 616 4.79 -28.72 33.53
CA PHE A 616 3.50 -28.77 34.23
C PHE A 616 2.69 -30.03 33.84
N ALA A 617 1.79 -30.52 34.70
CA ALA A 617 1.00 -31.75 34.46
C ALA A 617 -0.47 -31.64 34.93
N PHE A 618 -1.40 -32.18 34.14
CA PHE A 618 -2.86 -32.01 34.30
C PHE A 618 -3.62 -33.34 34.17
N ASP A 619 -3.93 -33.96 35.30
CA ASP A 619 -4.67 -35.22 35.38
C ASP A 619 -6.17 -35.07 35.04
N GLY A 620 -6.75 -36.08 34.37
CA GLY A 620 -8.20 -36.17 34.15
C GLY A 620 -8.76 -35.23 33.07
N ASN A 621 -7.91 -34.78 32.14
CA ASN A 621 -8.28 -34.00 30.96
C ASN A 621 -9.28 -34.71 30.01
N THR A 622 -10.56 -34.54 30.29
CA THR A 622 -11.68 -34.92 29.43
C THR A 622 -11.56 -34.52 27.92
N LEU A 623 -10.91 -35.32 27.03
CA LEU A 623 -11.07 -35.33 25.54
C LEU A 623 -12.47 -34.86 25.06
N GLY A 624 -12.54 -34.45 23.80
CA GLY A 624 -13.78 -34.11 23.14
C GLY A 624 -14.24 -32.70 23.40
N GLY A 625 -14.64 -32.04 22.32
CA GLY A 625 -14.49 -30.60 22.23
C GLY A 625 -13.01 -30.23 22.14
N GLU A 626 -12.69 -29.00 22.55
CA GLU A 626 -11.34 -28.45 22.39
C GLU A 626 -10.82 -27.90 23.72
N VAL A 627 -9.51 -28.01 23.91
CA VAL A 627 -8.77 -27.38 25.02
C VAL A 627 -7.82 -26.34 24.48
N LYS A 628 -7.58 -25.31 25.28
CA LYS A 628 -6.56 -24.31 25.07
C LYS A 628 -5.62 -24.32 26.26
N ILE A 629 -4.34 -24.46 25.99
CA ILE A 629 -3.29 -24.28 26.98
C ILE A 629 -2.81 -22.85 26.93
N GLU A 630 -2.54 -22.24 28.08
CA GLU A 630 -1.84 -20.96 28.19
C GLU A 630 -0.72 -21.08 29.22
N ALA A 631 0.39 -20.38 29.02
CA ALA A 631 1.44 -20.19 30.01
C ALA A 631 1.78 -18.70 30.11
N ASP A 632 1.48 -18.10 31.27
CA ASP A 632 1.63 -16.68 31.53
C ASP A 632 2.87 -16.41 32.38
N PHE A 633 3.85 -15.69 31.83
CA PHE A 633 5.07 -15.30 32.52
C PHE A 633 4.94 -13.87 33.05
N TYR A 634 5.01 -13.71 34.37
CA TYR A 634 4.89 -12.43 35.05
C TYR A 634 6.23 -11.96 35.63
N ILE A 635 6.47 -10.65 35.55
CA ILE A 635 7.46 -9.90 36.36
C ILE A 635 6.67 -8.97 37.27
N ASP A 636 6.75 -9.22 38.58
CA ASP A 636 5.85 -8.72 39.62
C ASP A 636 4.37 -8.88 39.24
N SER A 637 3.75 -7.83 38.69
CA SER A 637 2.35 -7.81 38.23
C SER A 637 2.19 -7.69 36.71
N TRP A 638 3.27 -7.42 35.98
CA TRP A 638 3.26 -7.27 34.54
C TRP A 638 3.41 -8.61 33.84
N LEU A 639 2.52 -8.91 32.89
CA LEU A 639 2.63 -10.05 31.98
C LEU A 639 3.75 -9.76 30.96
N ALA A 640 4.95 -10.26 31.22
CA ALA A 640 6.14 -10.03 30.40
C ALA A 640 6.26 -11.01 29.22
N GLY A 641 5.57 -12.14 29.27
CA GLY A 641 5.48 -13.07 28.15
C GLY A 641 4.27 -13.99 28.27
N LYS A 642 3.76 -14.46 27.13
CA LYS A 642 2.66 -15.43 27.07
C LYS A 642 2.94 -16.49 26.03
N ALA A 643 2.82 -17.76 26.38
CA ALA A 643 2.60 -18.82 25.42
C ALA A 643 1.12 -19.21 25.45
N GLN A 644 0.61 -19.67 24.31
CA GLN A 644 -0.73 -20.26 24.22
C GLN A 644 -0.73 -21.30 23.11
N SER A 645 -1.51 -22.37 23.29
CA SER A 645 -1.92 -23.24 22.18
C SER A 645 -3.14 -22.65 21.48
N GLY A 646 -3.46 -23.17 20.30
CA GLY A 646 -4.76 -22.97 19.68
C GLY A 646 -5.83 -23.66 20.50
N TRP A 647 -7.07 -23.62 20.00
CA TRP A 647 -8.03 -24.65 20.37
C TRP A 647 -7.54 -25.97 19.75
N LEU A 648 -6.85 -26.76 20.57
CA LEU A 648 -6.45 -28.10 20.22
C LEU A 648 -7.68 -28.98 20.35
N LYS A 649 -7.92 -29.84 19.34
CA LYS A 649 -8.76 -31.03 19.51
C LYS A 649 -8.29 -31.71 20.79
N ASN A 650 -9.22 -31.90 21.72
CA ASN A 650 -8.87 -32.57 22.94
C ASN A 650 -8.83 -34.08 22.64
N GLU A 651 -7.74 -34.53 22.03
CA GLU A 651 -7.51 -35.88 21.51
C GLU A 651 -6.16 -36.41 22.08
N GLU A 652 -6.01 -37.73 22.31
CA GLU A 652 -4.93 -38.29 23.15
C GLU A 652 -3.55 -38.13 22.53
N ASP A 653 -3.48 -38.34 21.23
CA ASP A 653 -2.34 -38.09 20.36
C ASP A 653 -1.92 -36.62 20.28
N ILE A 654 -2.81 -35.68 20.60
CA ILE A 654 -2.58 -34.23 20.50
C ILE A 654 -2.29 -33.59 21.87
N THR A 655 -2.90 -34.11 22.93
CA THR A 655 -2.92 -33.43 24.24
C THR A 655 -2.23 -34.21 25.36
N ALA A 656 -1.73 -35.43 25.14
CA ALA A 656 -0.95 -36.14 26.15
C ALA A 656 0.35 -35.41 26.54
N ASP A 657 1.09 -34.89 25.55
CA ASP A 657 2.34 -34.14 25.74
C ASP A 657 2.38 -32.93 24.81
N MET A 658 2.65 -31.73 25.35
CA MET A 658 2.62 -30.46 24.59
C MET A 658 3.83 -29.59 24.89
N THR A 659 4.44 -29.02 23.83
CA THR A 659 5.56 -28.06 23.93
C THR A 659 5.09 -26.65 23.55
N LEU A 660 5.51 -25.65 24.31
CA LEU A 660 5.15 -24.24 24.13
C LEU A 660 6.40 -23.34 24.24
N TYR A 661 6.40 -22.27 23.45
CA TYR A 661 7.41 -21.21 23.51
C TYR A 661 6.71 -19.88 23.85
N LEU A 662 7.27 -19.09 24.75
CA LEU A 662 6.73 -17.77 25.07
C LEU A 662 6.79 -16.85 23.85
N VAL A 663 5.81 -15.93 23.76
CA VAL A 663 5.94 -14.68 23.03
C VAL A 663 6.20 -13.60 24.08
N GLN A 664 7.40 -13.04 24.11
CA GLN A 664 7.76 -11.94 25.01
C GLN A 664 7.07 -10.66 24.57
N LEU A 665 6.47 -9.95 25.52
CA LEU A 665 5.74 -8.71 25.30
C LEU A 665 6.66 -7.50 25.56
N PRO A 666 6.60 -6.43 24.75
CA PRO A 666 7.35 -5.21 25.01
C PRO A 666 6.83 -4.48 26.25
N ILE A 667 7.69 -3.75 26.96
CA ILE A 667 7.27 -2.97 28.12
C ILE A 667 6.32 -1.85 27.65
N PRO A 668 5.09 -1.73 28.18
CA PRO A 668 4.16 -0.66 27.79
C PRO A 668 4.73 0.73 28.08
N ILE A 669 4.73 1.60 27.06
CA ILE A 669 5.15 3.00 27.21
C ILE A 669 3.96 3.85 27.65
N THR A 670 4.18 4.64 28.69
CA THR A 670 3.19 5.50 29.35
C THR A 670 3.86 6.82 29.75
N ALA A 671 3.09 7.81 30.19
CA ALA A 671 3.64 9.07 30.72
C ALA A 671 4.57 8.90 31.94
N SER A 672 4.55 7.74 32.62
CA SER A 672 5.45 7.37 33.72
C SER A 672 6.67 6.53 33.29
N SER A 673 6.78 6.15 32.00
CA SER A 673 7.83 5.26 31.50
C SER A 673 9.14 6.01 31.23
N THR A 674 9.79 6.53 32.29
CA THR A 674 11.12 7.13 32.20
C THR A 674 12.21 6.07 32.31
N PHE A 675 13.18 6.07 31.40
CA PHE A 675 14.32 5.15 31.43
C PHE A 675 15.19 5.33 32.68
N LYS A 676 15.69 4.22 33.21
CA LYS A 676 16.74 4.18 34.24
C LYS A 676 17.96 3.48 33.67
N HIS A 677 19.16 3.98 33.96
CA HIS A 677 20.41 3.35 33.59
C HIS A 677 20.50 1.96 34.27
N SER A 678 20.95 0.96 33.51
CA SER A 678 20.95 -0.46 33.90
C SER A 678 22.35 -1.05 33.92
N ALA A 679 23.09 -0.94 32.82
CA ALA A 679 24.44 -1.48 32.68
C ALA A 679 25.32 -0.56 31.83
N ILE A 680 26.64 -0.69 31.96
CA ILE A 680 27.65 0.04 31.17
C ILE A 680 28.77 -0.90 30.71
N LEU A 681 29.29 -0.67 29.49
CA LEU A 681 30.43 -1.41 28.96
C LEU A 681 31.72 -0.95 29.63
N THR A 682 32.43 -1.92 30.21
CA THR A 682 33.71 -1.75 30.91
C THR A 682 34.81 -2.64 30.32
N TYR A 683 36.06 -2.38 30.68
CA TYR A 683 37.21 -3.21 30.28
C TYR A 683 38.09 -3.51 31.51
N GLU A 684 38.15 -4.78 31.91
CA GLU A 684 38.85 -5.25 33.10
C GLU A 684 39.52 -6.61 32.81
N ASN A 685 40.68 -6.89 33.42
CA ASN A 685 41.39 -8.17 33.27
C ASN A 685 41.66 -8.56 31.80
N GLU A 686 41.98 -7.56 30.97
CA GLU A 686 42.19 -7.64 29.52
C GLU A 686 40.96 -8.01 28.66
N ALA A 687 39.77 -8.13 29.26
CA ALA A 687 38.51 -8.44 28.60
C ALA A 687 37.49 -7.29 28.72
N TYR A 688 36.57 -7.20 27.76
CA TYR A 688 35.39 -6.36 27.91
C TYR A 688 34.31 -7.10 28.70
N SER A 689 33.47 -6.36 29.42
CA SER A 689 32.32 -6.90 30.13
C SER A 689 31.26 -5.83 30.36
N TRP A 690 30.00 -6.25 30.48
CA TRP A 690 28.92 -5.42 30.99
C TRP A 690 28.97 -5.41 32.52
N ASN A 691 28.83 -4.22 33.10
CA ASN A 691 28.77 -4.01 34.53
C ASN A 691 27.45 -3.33 34.91
N ASP A 692 26.67 -3.97 35.78
CA ASP A 692 25.36 -3.49 36.20
C ASP A 692 25.52 -2.28 37.14
N THR A 693 24.87 -1.16 36.81
CA THR A 693 24.91 0.06 37.61
C THR A 693 23.73 0.97 37.32
N ALA A 694 23.14 1.55 38.37
CA ALA A 694 22.12 2.60 38.24
C ALA A 694 22.71 3.99 37.94
N THR A 695 24.03 4.13 37.83
CA THR A 695 24.72 5.41 37.66
C THR A 695 25.05 5.65 36.19
N ALA A 696 24.40 6.66 35.60
CA ALA A 696 24.66 7.09 34.24
C ALA A 696 26.04 7.76 34.06
N PRO A 697 26.64 7.70 32.85
CA PRO A 697 27.83 8.47 32.51
C PRO A 697 27.59 10.00 32.61
N VAL A 698 28.67 10.76 32.72
CA VAL A 698 28.61 12.24 32.89
C VAL A 698 29.44 13.02 31.86
N SER A 699 30.07 12.35 30.91
CA SER A 699 30.75 13.02 29.78
C SER A 699 29.74 13.51 28.75
N THR A 700 30.09 14.57 28.05
CA THR A 700 29.26 15.32 27.10
C THR A 700 30.05 15.67 25.84
N LEU A 701 29.48 16.43 24.91
CA LEU A 701 30.24 16.95 23.75
C LEU A 701 31.44 17.82 24.16
N ALA A 702 31.48 18.33 25.40
CA ALA A 702 32.62 19.10 25.92
C ALA A 702 33.89 18.26 26.15
N ASP A 703 33.75 16.94 26.22
CA ASP A 703 34.84 15.99 26.48
C ASP A 703 35.49 15.46 25.17
N LEU A 704 35.02 15.90 24.01
CA LEU A 704 35.59 15.55 22.70
C LEU A 704 36.82 16.40 22.35
N SER A 705 37.83 15.78 21.72
CA SER A 705 39.15 16.35 21.44
C SER A 705 39.69 15.90 20.09
N THR A 706 40.08 16.85 19.23
CA THR A 706 40.69 16.57 17.91
C THR A 706 42.20 16.34 17.98
N SER A 707 42.75 16.07 19.15
CA SER A 707 44.20 15.92 19.37
C SER A 707 44.71 14.60 18.80
N SER A 708 45.84 14.60 18.07
CA SER A 708 46.28 13.44 17.27
C SER A 708 47.20 12.44 17.97
N ASN A 709 47.78 12.80 19.13
CA ASN A 709 48.89 12.05 19.76
C ASN A 709 48.52 11.48 21.15
N ALA A 710 47.23 11.37 21.47
CA ALA A 710 46.74 10.99 22.80
C ALA A 710 45.50 10.09 22.71
N ASN A 711 45.12 9.49 23.84
CA ASN A 711 43.92 8.67 23.99
C ASN A 711 42.69 9.58 23.98
N GLU A 712 42.20 9.96 22.80
CA GLU A 712 41.28 11.08 22.59
C GLU A 712 40.24 10.75 21.52
N ILE A 713 38.96 10.97 21.83
CA ILE A 713 37.85 10.78 20.89
C ILE A 713 37.48 12.14 20.30
N SER A 714 37.41 12.23 18.97
CA SER A 714 37.02 13.46 18.27
C SER A 714 35.56 13.47 17.81
N GLU A 715 35.03 12.34 17.33
CA GLU A 715 33.69 12.27 16.73
C GLU A 715 33.00 10.94 17.12
N CYS A 716 31.72 11.00 17.48
CA CYS A 716 30.86 9.84 17.71
C CYS A 716 29.93 9.69 16.49
N VAL A 717 30.11 8.64 15.68
CA VAL A 717 29.51 8.58 14.33
C VAL A 717 28.18 7.82 14.32
N ALA A 718 28.14 6.57 14.78
CA ALA A 718 26.96 5.71 14.69
C ALA A 718 26.92 4.62 15.76
N LEU A 719 25.71 4.16 16.10
CA LEU A 719 25.44 3.00 16.95
C LEU A 719 24.47 2.05 16.21
N ALA A 720 24.98 0.95 15.69
CA ALA A 720 24.20 -0.07 15.01
C ALA A 720 23.81 -1.20 15.99
N LEU A 721 22.54 -1.58 16.02
CA LEU A 721 22.05 -2.74 16.76
C LEU A 721 21.68 -3.85 15.77
N SER A 722 22.17 -5.07 16.00
CA SER A 722 21.57 -6.26 15.40
C SER A 722 20.80 -7.06 16.45
N GLN A 723 19.48 -7.11 16.31
CA GLN A 723 18.63 -7.99 17.13
C GLN A 723 18.81 -9.46 16.74
N ARG A 724 19.05 -9.75 15.45
CA ARG A 724 19.35 -11.11 14.93
C ARG A 724 20.59 -11.74 15.56
N TYR A 725 21.68 -10.98 15.68
CA TYR A 725 22.94 -11.46 16.23
C TYR A 725 23.17 -11.11 17.71
N ALA A 726 22.27 -10.31 18.32
CA ALA A 726 22.39 -9.81 19.68
C ALA A 726 23.71 -9.05 19.92
N VAL A 727 24.05 -8.16 18.98
CA VAL A 727 25.32 -7.40 18.91
C VAL A 727 25.06 -5.91 18.71
N LEU A 728 25.82 -5.07 19.42
CA LEU A 728 25.94 -3.64 19.19
C LEU A 728 27.26 -3.34 18.49
N GLY A 729 27.22 -2.53 17.44
CA GLY A 729 28.37 -2.03 16.71
C GLY A 729 28.49 -0.52 16.85
N GLN A 730 29.66 -0.03 17.26
CA GLN A 730 29.93 1.40 17.43
C GLN A 730 30.93 1.92 16.40
N SER A 731 30.65 3.09 15.85
CA SER A 731 31.50 3.80 14.90
C SER A 731 31.88 5.18 15.43
N PHE A 732 33.16 5.51 15.38
CA PHE A 732 33.71 6.72 15.98
C PHE A 732 35.02 7.14 15.35
N LYS A 733 35.54 8.30 15.72
CA LYS A 733 36.85 8.79 15.30
C LYS A 733 37.70 9.08 16.53
N ALA A 734 38.88 8.49 16.59
CA ALA A 734 39.78 8.63 17.72
C ALA A 734 41.26 8.57 17.33
N ALA A 735 42.11 9.13 18.19
CA ALA A 735 43.55 8.89 18.24
C ALA A 735 43.85 7.87 19.36
N GLY A 736 44.97 7.15 19.26
CA GLY A 736 45.31 6.09 20.22
C GLY A 736 44.59 4.75 20.00
N THR A 737 43.89 4.58 18.86
CA THR A 737 43.16 3.34 18.51
C THR A 737 44.08 2.13 18.29
N GLY A 738 45.37 2.34 18.03
CA GLY A 738 46.33 1.28 17.69
C GLY A 738 46.16 0.74 16.26
N LEU A 739 45.42 1.44 15.40
CA LEU A 739 45.16 1.06 14.02
C LEU A 739 46.17 1.69 13.05
N ALA A 740 46.59 0.93 12.03
CA ALA A 740 47.17 1.51 10.82
C ALA A 740 46.04 2.13 9.96
N PRO A 741 46.30 3.15 9.13
CA PRO A 741 45.32 3.64 8.17
C PRO A 741 45.10 2.62 7.04
N ALA A 742 43.86 2.43 6.61
CA ALA A 742 43.47 1.52 5.53
C ALA A 742 43.93 1.98 4.12
N THR A 743 44.55 3.15 4.03
CA THR A 743 45.18 3.70 2.82
C THR A 743 46.31 4.67 3.23
N GLY A 744 47.45 4.62 2.56
CA GLY A 744 48.65 5.38 2.95
C GLY A 744 49.52 4.63 3.96
N GLY A 745 50.21 5.35 4.86
CA GLY A 745 51.05 4.76 5.88
C GLY A 745 51.40 5.74 7.01
N GLY A 746 51.57 5.21 8.22
CA GLY A 746 51.74 5.97 9.47
C GLY A 746 50.88 5.38 10.59
N PHE A 747 50.95 5.97 11.80
CA PHE A 747 50.13 5.56 12.96
C PHE A 747 49.60 6.76 13.78
N ASP A 748 49.98 7.99 13.46
CA ASP A 748 49.78 9.20 14.28
C ASP A 748 48.66 10.12 13.75
N THR A 749 47.48 9.57 13.47
CA THR A 749 46.33 10.35 12.98
C THR A 749 45.02 9.93 13.66
N GLN A 750 44.10 10.88 13.82
CA GLN A 750 42.69 10.59 14.14
C GLN A 750 42.08 9.76 13.01
N LEU A 751 41.65 8.53 13.30
CA LEU A 751 41.10 7.59 12.33
C LEU A 751 39.68 7.19 12.74
N PHE A 752 38.84 6.95 11.74
CA PHE A 752 37.53 6.34 11.92
C PHE A 752 37.71 4.85 12.26
N ALA A 753 37.11 4.44 13.37
CA ALA A 753 37.32 3.18 14.04
C ALA A 753 36.00 2.49 14.45
N PHE A 754 36.00 1.16 14.44
CA PHE A 754 34.84 0.31 14.74
C PHE A 754 35.14 -0.73 15.81
N GLN A 755 34.15 -0.95 16.69
CA GLN A 755 34.08 -2.12 17.56
C GLN A 755 32.68 -2.72 17.49
N SER A 756 32.56 -4.02 17.74
CA SER A 756 31.27 -4.64 18.01
C SER A 756 31.35 -5.63 19.15
N GLN A 757 30.27 -5.76 19.90
CA GLN A 757 30.21 -6.52 21.14
C GLN A 757 28.78 -7.03 21.38
N ASN A 758 28.64 -8.12 22.14
CA ASN A 758 27.33 -8.65 22.49
C ASN A 758 26.55 -7.66 23.37
N ILE A 759 25.21 -7.66 23.28
CA ILE A 759 24.32 -6.91 24.20
C ILE A 759 24.40 -7.46 25.64
N PRO A 760 23.95 -6.70 26.66
CA PRO A 760 23.80 -7.22 28.02
C PRO A 760 22.94 -8.49 28.09
N GLY A 761 23.13 -9.31 29.12
CA GLY A 761 22.45 -10.60 29.26
C GLY A 761 22.97 -11.73 28.36
N ARG A 762 23.76 -11.43 27.31
CA ARG A 762 24.52 -12.44 26.54
C ARG A 762 25.93 -12.61 27.12
N PRO A 763 26.50 -13.84 27.12
CA PRO A 763 27.90 -14.05 27.45
C PRO A 763 28.81 -13.23 26.53
N MET A 764 29.75 -12.47 27.10
CA MET A 764 30.70 -11.68 26.33
C MET A 764 31.85 -12.57 25.83
N SER A 765 31.71 -13.10 24.61
CA SER A 765 32.74 -13.92 23.95
C SER A 765 33.32 -13.27 22.68
N ASP A 766 32.61 -12.30 22.09
CA ASP A 766 32.79 -11.97 20.67
C ASP A 766 32.99 -10.47 20.38
N VAL A 767 33.85 -9.79 21.16
CA VAL A 767 34.24 -8.42 20.82
C VAL A 767 35.09 -8.38 19.56
N LYS A 768 34.51 -7.84 18.48
CA LYS A 768 35.18 -7.64 17.18
C LYS A 768 35.80 -6.26 17.12
N TRP A 769 36.97 -6.18 16.52
CA TRP A 769 37.68 -4.94 16.25
C TRP A 769 38.11 -4.90 14.80
N MET A 770 38.34 -3.72 14.24
CA MET A 770 38.87 -3.64 12.88
C MET A 770 40.39 -3.77 12.83
N THR A 771 40.93 -4.14 11.67
CA THR A 771 42.39 -4.31 11.49
C THR A 771 43.10 -3.08 10.95
N ALA A 772 42.39 -2.14 10.30
CA ALA A 772 42.93 -0.87 9.81
C ALA A 772 41.83 0.20 9.76
N GLY A 773 42.09 1.42 10.23
CA GLY A 773 41.12 2.51 10.36
C GLY A 773 41.00 3.40 9.10
N PHE A 774 39.87 4.05 8.90
CA PHE A 774 39.65 4.93 7.73
C PHE A 774 40.09 6.38 8.00
N THR A 775 40.64 7.04 6.98
CA THR A 775 40.99 8.47 7.00
C THR A 775 39.79 9.38 6.70
N TYR A 776 38.76 8.83 6.06
CA TYR A 776 37.50 9.48 5.71
C TYR A 776 36.36 8.84 6.51
N GLN A 777 35.24 9.56 6.65
CA GLN A 777 34.10 9.11 7.46
C GLN A 777 33.54 7.78 6.95
N SER A 778 33.16 6.93 7.89
CA SER A 778 32.75 5.55 7.65
C SER A 778 31.97 5.07 8.88
N GLU A 779 30.97 4.20 8.68
CA GLU A 779 30.08 3.70 9.73
C GLU A 779 29.73 2.22 9.54
N LEU A 780 29.33 1.57 10.63
CA LEU A 780 28.70 0.25 10.68
C LEU A 780 27.18 0.35 10.49
N ILE A 781 26.60 -0.59 9.75
CA ILE A 781 25.16 -0.66 9.45
C ILE A 781 24.70 -2.11 9.58
N TYR A 782 23.81 -2.42 10.52
CA TYR A 782 23.36 -3.78 10.85
C TYR A 782 21.87 -4.00 10.59
N ASP A 783 21.48 -5.24 10.29
CA ASP A 783 20.09 -5.70 10.29
C ASP A 783 19.47 -5.45 11.68
N PRO A 784 18.57 -4.45 11.83
CA PRO A 784 17.98 -4.12 13.12
C PRO A 784 16.80 -5.04 13.44
N PHE A 785 16.36 -5.90 12.51
CA PHE A 785 15.20 -6.75 12.69
C PHE A 785 15.57 -8.03 13.46
N PRO A 786 14.65 -8.57 14.27
CA PRO A 786 14.82 -9.88 14.89
C PRO A 786 14.64 -11.00 13.85
N PRO A 787 15.12 -12.22 14.17
CA PRO A 787 14.86 -13.38 13.31
C PRO A 787 13.36 -13.68 13.32
N LYS A 788 12.79 -14.01 12.16
CA LYS A 788 11.38 -14.40 12.04
C LYS A 788 11.25 -15.91 12.11
N PHE A 789 10.22 -16.35 12.83
CA PHE A 789 9.78 -17.73 12.87
C PHE A 789 8.32 -17.77 12.42
N LEU A 790 7.93 -18.85 11.75
CA LEU A 790 6.57 -19.05 11.31
C LEU A 790 5.62 -18.96 12.51
N MET A 791 4.60 -18.10 12.37
CA MET A 791 3.52 -17.99 13.34
C MET A 791 2.17 -18.19 12.68
N LYS A 792 1.32 -18.98 13.34
CA LYS A 792 -0.08 -19.20 12.97
C LYS A 792 -0.96 -18.82 14.17
N ASP A 793 -1.99 -18.02 13.94
CA ASP A 793 -2.95 -17.59 14.98
C ASP A 793 -2.29 -16.99 16.26
N GLY A 794 -1.15 -16.30 16.07
CA GLY A 794 -0.37 -15.68 17.14
C GLY A 794 0.50 -16.65 17.96
N GLN A 795 0.91 -17.78 17.36
CA GLN A 795 1.64 -18.86 18.02
C GLN A 795 2.73 -19.42 17.10
N TRP A 796 3.84 -19.85 17.69
CA TRP A 796 4.95 -20.48 16.98
C TRP A 796 4.52 -21.79 16.30
N VAL A 797 4.81 -21.92 15.01
CA VAL A 797 4.74 -23.20 14.32
C VAL A 797 5.95 -24.02 14.76
N LEU A 798 5.69 -25.23 15.28
CA LEU A 798 6.74 -26.12 15.77
C LEU A 798 6.92 -27.33 14.83
N GLU A 799 8.17 -27.71 14.59
CA GLU A 799 8.54 -28.99 13.97
C GLU A 799 9.58 -29.68 14.87
N ASN A 800 9.32 -30.94 15.26
CA ASN A 800 10.16 -31.68 16.22
C ASN A 800 10.47 -30.87 17.50
N ASP A 801 9.41 -30.30 18.10
CA ASP A 801 9.46 -29.45 19.31
C ASP A 801 10.30 -28.16 19.19
N ARG A 802 10.56 -27.67 17.97
CA ARG A 802 11.36 -26.45 17.73
C ARG A 802 10.61 -25.44 16.85
N PRO A 803 10.67 -24.13 17.14
CA PRO A 803 10.10 -23.10 16.29
C PRO A 803 10.73 -23.13 14.89
N VAL A 804 9.88 -23.22 13.87
CA VAL A 804 10.30 -23.26 12.47
C VAL A 804 10.68 -21.84 12.02
N PRO A 805 11.93 -21.58 11.58
CA PRO A 805 12.29 -20.30 10.99
C PRO A 805 11.37 -19.96 9.81
N ASP A 806 11.02 -18.70 9.64
CA ASP A 806 10.21 -18.27 8.50
C ASP A 806 11.06 -18.37 7.22
N PRO A 807 10.67 -19.17 6.21
CA PRO A 807 11.44 -19.32 4.98
C PRO A 807 11.49 -18.01 4.15
N GLU A 808 10.60 -17.05 4.42
CA GLU A 808 10.63 -15.71 3.83
C GLU A 808 11.42 -14.70 4.72
N ASP A 809 12.07 -15.15 5.80
CA ASP A 809 12.98 -14.33 6.60
C ASP A 809 14.30 -14.09 5.86
N VAL A 810 14.49 -12.87 5.39
CA VAL A 810 15.74 -12.43 4.77
C VAL A 810 16.63 -11.82 5.86
N ASP A 811 17.75 -12.49 6.18
CA ASP A 811 18.86 -11.83 6.87
C ASP A 811 19.37 -10.70 5.98
N LEU A 812 19.13 -9.45 6.41
CA LEU A 812 19.56 -8.29 5.64
C LEU A 812 21.08 -8.14 5.67
N GLY A 813 21.76 -8.72 6.67
CA GLY A 813 23.21 -8.71 6.83
C GLY A 813 23.74 -7.55 7.67
N CYS A 814 25.06 -7.54 7.85
CA CYS A 814 25.81 -6.51 8.57
C CYS A 814 26.91 -5.95 7.66
N TYR A 815 27.13 -4.64 7.70
CA TYR A 815 27.98 -3.93 6.74
C TYR A 815 28.80 -2.78 7.36
N TYR A 816 29.77 -2.28 6.59
CA TYR A 816 30.31 -0.92 6.76
C TYR A 816 30.32 -0.15 5.42
N VAL A 817 30.41 1.17 5.51
CA VAL A 817 30.51 2.09 4.36
C VAL A 817 31.97 2.39 4.03
N ASP A 818 32.52 1.82 2.95
CA ASP A 818 33.89 2.04 2.48
C ASP A 818 34.01 3.35 1.66
N PRO A 819 34.72 4.39 2.17
CA PRO A 819 34.84 5.69 1.51
C PRO A 819 36.03 5.78 0.55
N ARG A 820 36.86 4.74 0.42
CA ARG A 820 38.17 4.83 -0.27
C ARG A 820 38.07 5.10 -1.78
N LEU A 821 36.89 4.94 -2.37
CA LEU A 821 36.61 5.22 -3.79
C LEU A 821 35.73 6.46 -4.01
N GLN A 822 35.50 7.31 -2.98
CA GLN A 822 34.66 8.51 -3.12
C GLN A 822 35.17 9.53 -4.15
N ASP A 823 36.50 9.58 -4.36
CA ASP A 823 37.17 10.52 -5.27
C ASP A 823 37.20 10.00 -6.73
N VAL A 824 36.70 8.78 -6.99
CA VAL A 824 36.56 8.18 -8.31
C VAL A 824 35.18 8.52 -8.91
N SER A 825 35.07 8.67 -10.23
CA SER A 825 33.78 8.94 -10.88
C SER A 825 32.79 7.79 -10.64
N LEU A 826 31.50 8.13 -10.46
CA LEU A 826 30.43 7.12 -10.36
C LEU A 826 30.39 6.21 -11.60
N ASP A 827 30.67 6.76 -12.78
CA ASP A 827 30.70 6.00 -14.04
C ASP A 827 31.88 5.00 -14.11
N GLU A 828 32.91 5.17 -13.28
CA GLU A 828 34.13 4.35 -13.24
C GLU A 828 34.18 3.39 -12.04
N GLY A 829 33.07 3.24 -11.31
CA GLY A 829 32.99 2.41 -10.10
C GLY A 829 33.15 3.15 -8.76
N GLY A 830 33.29 4.48 -8.80
CA GLY A 830 33.50 5.32 -7.62
C GLY A 830 32.25 5.67 -6.81
N GLY A 831 32.45 6.18 -5.59
CA GLY A 831 31.42 6.46 -4.58
C GLY A 831 31.67 5.75 -3.26
N PHE A 832 30.65 5.69 -2.40
CA PHE A 832 30.73 5.07 -1.07
C PHE A 832 30.15 3.64 -1.11
N HIS A 833 30.98 2.63 -0.90
CA HIS A 833 30.61 1.22 -1.12
C HIS A 833 30.13 0.51 0.15
N LEU A 834 29.06 -0.26 0.05
CA LEU A 834 28.56 -1.09 1.14
C LEU A 834 29.31 -2.43 1.16
N ARG A 835 30.07 -2.72 2.23
CA ARG A 835 30.91 -3.91 2.37
C ARG A 835 30.40 -4.80 3.49
N LYS A 836 30.15 -6.10 3.23
CA LYS A 836 29.60 -7.03 4.23
C LYS A 836 30.64 -7.41 5.29
N VAL A 837 30.20 -7.54 6.54
CA VAL A 837 31.00 -8.04 7.67
C VAL A 837 30.27 -9.17 8.37
N ASP A 838 31.04 -10.13 8.88
CA ASP A 838 30.54 -11.17 9.77
C ASP A 838 30.67 -10.70 11.23
N VAL A 839 29.54 -10.62 11.92
CA VAL A 839 29.45 -10.28 13.35
C VAL A 839 29.28 -11.52 14.25
N SER A 840 29.18 -12.71 13.64
CA SER A 840 28.85 -13.99 14.29
C SER A 840 30.02 -14.98 14.34
N GLY A 841 30.96 -14.91 13.40
CA GLY A 841 32.20 -15.68 13.40
C GLY A 841 33.25 -15.13 14.36
N THR A 842 34.47 -15.70 14.38
CA THR A 842 35.55 -15.29 15.30
C THR A 842 36.49 -14.21 14.76
N SER A 843 36.35 -13.80 13.49
CA SER A 843 37.26 -12.88 12.80
C SER A 843 37.00 -11.40 13.10
N ASP A 844 38.09 -10.64 13.25
CA ASP A 844 38.11 -9.17 13.26
C ASP A 844 37.72 -8.57 11.89
N PHE A 845 37.23 -7.32 11.88
CA PHE A 845 36.81 -6.64 10.65
C PHE A 845 38.02 -6.22 9.80
N ALA A 846 38.19 -6.84 8.64
CA ALA A 846 39.23 -6.49 7.69
C ALA A 846 38.65 -5.64 6.53
N PRO A 847 39.11 -4.37 6.34
CA PRO A 847 38.70 -3.55 5.20
C PRO A 847 39.06 -4.11 3.82
N GLY A 848 39.88 -5.16 3.74
CA GLY A 848 40.49 -5.62 2.50
C GLY A 848 41.49 -4.62 1.90
N THR A 849 42.26 -5.05 0.91
CA THR A 849 43.13 -4.19 0.10
C THR A 849 42.36 -3.62 -1.09
N LEU A 850 42.79 -2.48 -1.63
CA LEU A 850 42.26 -1.93 -2.88
C LEU A 850 43.39 -1.66 -3.89
N PRO A 851 43.16 -1.90 -5.20
CA PRO A 851 42.02 -2.63 -5.76
C PRO A 851 42.14 -4.14 -5.49
N ASP A 852 41.03 -4.78 -5.10
CA ASP A 852 40.92 -6.24 -4.98
C ASP A 852 39.64 -6.71 -5.69
N PRO A 853 39.72 -7.49 -6.79
CA PRO A 853 38.53 -7.95 -7.51
C PRO A 853 37.67 -8.95 -6.71
N ASN A 854 38.15 -9.45 -5.57
CA ASN A 854 37.40 -10.33 -4.68
C ASN A 854 36.71 -9.58 -3.52
N LEU A 855 37.02 -8.29 -3.32
CA LEU A 855 36.32 -7.45 -2.35
C LEU A 855 34.99 -6.99 -2.97
N LEU A 856 33.93 -7.75 -2.71
CA LEU A 856 32.61 -7.43 -3.25
C LEU A 856 32.02 -6.17 -2.60
N SER A 857 31.24 -5.44 -3.40
CA SER A 857 30.33 -4.40 -2.94
C SER A 857 28.90 -4.96 -2.95
N HIS A 858 28.06 -4.49 -2.02
CA HIS A 858 26.65 -4.85 -1.91
C HIS A 858 25.71 -3.68 -2.23
N GLY A 859 26.28 -2.56 -2.64
CA GLY A 859 25.57 -1.35 -3.07
C GLY A 859 26.44 -0.12 -2.93
N ARG A 860 26.05 1.00 -3.55
CA ARG A 860 26.89 2.21 -3.58
C ARG A 860 26.10 3.51 -3.45
N PHE A 861 26.57 4.44 -2.64
CA PHE A 861 25.96 5.77 -2.49
C PHE A 861 26.73 6.85 -3.28
N PRO A 862 26.04 7.82 -3.91
CA PRO A 862 26.65 8.94 -4.61
C PRO A 862 27.13 10.06 -3.67
N PHE A 863 26.58 10.13 -2.45
CA PHE A 863 27.01 11.03 -1.37
C PHE A 863 27.27 10.20 -0.11
N PHE A 864 28.00 10.74 0.87
CA PHE A 864 28.18 10.03 2.13
C PHE A 864 26.82 9.84 2.82
N PRO A 865 26.46 8.62 3.25
CA PRO A 865 25.24 8.37 4.00
C PRO A 865 25.45 8.85 5.44
N ASP A 866 24.98 10.05 5.78
CA ASP A 866 25.19 10.65 7.10
C ASP A 866 24.44 9.90 8.22
N HIS A 867 23.28 9.32 7.87
CA HIS A 867 22.47 8.44 8.71
C HIS A 867 21.78 7.38 7.83
N THR A 868 21.61 6.17 8.36
CA THR A 868 21.09 5.02 7.61
C THR A 868 20.01 4.24 8.37
N ALA A 869 19.11 3.61 7.62
CA ALA A 869 18.13 2.65 8.14
C ALA A 869 17.87 1.55 7.11
N MET A 870 17.82 0.29 7.56
CA MET A 870 17.37 -0.82 6.74
C MET A 870 15.84 -0.90 6.73
N HIS A 871 15.29 -1.34 5.60
CA HIS A 871 13.85 -1.52 5.38
C HIS A 871 13.53 -3.01 5.16
N PRO A 872 12.39 -3.53 5.69
CA PRO A 872 12.07 -4.97 5.68
C PRO A 872 12.07 -5.67 4.31
N SER A 873 11.95 -4.93 3.20
CA SER A 873 11.98 -5.44 1.83
C SER A 873 13.39 -5.49 1.18
N GLY A 874 14.46 -5.53 1.97
CA GLY A 874 15.82 -5.66 1.44
C GLY A 874 16.49 -4.37 0.95
N HIS A 875 15.97 -3.21 1.36
CA HIS A 875 16.51 -1.91 0.96
C HIS A 875 17.30 -1.27 2.10
N LEU A 876 18.38 -0.58 1.76
CA LEU A 876 19.10 0.33 2.65
C LEU A 876 18.75 1.77 2.24
N ILE A 877 18.22 2.54 3.19
CA ILE A 877 17.91 3.95 3.01
C ILE A 877 18.99 4.73 3.76
N ALA A 878 19.45 5.81 3.13
CA ALA A 878 20.35 6.77 3.72
C ALA A 878 19.80 8.19 3.54
N VAL A 879 20.21 9.10 4.40
CA VAL A 879 20.05 10.54 4.17
C VAL A 879 21.41 11.20 4.04
N ASN A 880 21.51 12.20 3.16
CA ASN A 880 22.64 13.12 3.15
C ASN A 880 22.18 14.51 3.60
N GLN A 881 22.81 14.99 4.66
CA GLN A 881 22.51 16.23 5.35
C GLN A 881 22.84 17.46 4.51
N GLN A 882 24.00 17.45 3.83
CA GLN A 882 24.50 18.60 3.07
C GLN A 882 23.66 18.86 1.80
N ALA A 883 23.27 17.80 1.08
CA ALA A 883 22.51 17.88 -0.16
C ALA A 883 20.98 17.89 0.05
N ALA A 884 20.51 17.67 1.29
CA ALA A 884 19.11 17.44 1.65
C ALA A 884 18.45 16.35 0.78
N LYS A 885 19.09 15.17 0.76
CA LYS A 885 18.71 14.03 -0.08
C LYS A 885 18.38 12.78 0.72
N VAL A 886 17.44 12.00 0.20
CA VAL A 886 17.19 10.61 0.60
C VAL A 886 17.78 9.72 -0.49
N MET A 887 18.61 8.77 -0.13
CA MET A 887 19.24 7.82 -1.06
C MET A 887 18.70 6.43 -0.76
N ILE A 888 18.11 5.77 -1.76
CA ILE A 888 17.46 4.46 -1.61
C ILE A 888 18.22 3.44 -2.45
N LEU A 889 18.77 2.44 -1.79
CA LEU A 889 19.61 1.39 -2.34
C LEU A 889 18.93 0.03 -2.14
N ASN A 890 18.82 -0.78 -3.18
CA ASN A 890 18.50 -2.20 -3.01
C ASN A 890 19.79 -2.95 -2.65
N ILE A 891 19.78 -3.78 -1.61
CA ILE A 891 20.98 -4.48 -1.14
C ILE A 891 21.23 -5.69 -2.04
N GLU A 892 22.34 -5.67 -2.79
CA GLU A 892 22.75 -6.79 -3.64
C GLU A 892 23.36 -7.90 -2.76
N GLN A 893 22.54 -8.81 -2.26
CA GLN A 893 22.95 -9.82 -1.28
C GLN A 893 24.08 -10.74 -1.77
N ALA A 894 24.16 -11.01 -3.09
CA ALA A 894 25.26 -11.81 -3.66
C ALA A 894 26.59 -11.04 -3.72
N GLY A 895 26.52 -9.70 -3.76
CA GLY A 895 27.65 -8.81 -4.03
C GLY A 895 28.12 -8.84 -5.49
N LYS A 896 28.79 -7.78 -5.95
CA LYS A 896 29.48 -7.71 -7.26
C LYS A 896 30.78 -6.93 -7.15
N SER A 897 31.51 -6.82 -8.25
CA SER A 897 32.66 -5.91 -8.35
C SER A 897 32.22 -4.45 -8.17
N ASP A 898 33.16 -3.58 -7.79
CA ASP A 898 32.91 -2.16 -7.57
C ASP A 898 32.40 -1.42 -8.83
N ALA A 899 32.83 -1.87 -10.01
CA ALA A 899 32.42 -1.30 -11.30
C ALA A 899 31.01 -1.74 -11.72
N ASP A 900 30.59 -2.97 -11.37
CA ASP A 900 29.30 -3.55 -11.74
C ASP A 900 28.16 -3.23 -10.74
N MET A 901 28.48 -2.52 -9.65
CA MET A 901 27.54 -2.23 -8.57
C MET A 901 26.67 -0.99 -8.88
N PRO A 902 25.33 -1.10 -8.89
CA PRO A 902 24.45 0.05 -9.07
C PRO A 902 24.57 1.08 -7.94
N VAL A 903 24.32 2.34 -8.30
CA VAL A 903 24.24 3.48 -7.39
C VAL A 903 22.83 3.62 -6.83
N ALA A 904 22.73 4.04 -5.57
CA ALA A 904 21.47 4.37 -4.90
C ALA A 904 20.68 5.47 -5.63
N ASN A 905 19.36 5.27 -5.77
CA ASN A 905 18.45 6.28 -6.32
C ASN A 905 18.36 7.47 -5.37
N THR A 906 18.47 8.69 -5.89
CA THR A 906 18.51 9.92 -5.07
C THR A 906 17.20 10.70 -5.18
N ASN A 907 16.43 10.67 -4.10
CA ASN A 907 15.10 11.27 -3.92
C ASN A 907 15.14 12.51 -2.99
N ALA A 908 13.98 13.17 -2.88
CA ALA A 908 13.77 14.44 -2.16
C ALA A 908 14.65 15.62 -2.67
N GLY A 909 14.42 16.80 -2.10
CA GLY A 909 15.20 18.00 -2.38
C GLY A 909 15.05 19.02 -1.27
N LYS A 910 15.78 20.14 -1.38
CA LYS A 910 15.83 21.16 -0.34
C LYS A 910 14.48 21.90 -0.19
N ALA A 911 13.89 21.85 1.01
CA ALA A 911 12.71 22.62 1.38
C ALA A 911 13.03 24.11 1.55
N LEU A 912 12.03 24.95 1.30
CA LEU A 912 12.09 26.42 1.45
C LEU A 912 10.98 26.97 2.37
N ILE A 913 9.96 26.17 2.67
CA ILE A 913 8.80 26.51 3.53
C ILE A 913 8.37 25.26 4.31
N ALA A 914 7.85 25.45 5.52
CA ALA A 914 7.64 24.37 6.51
C ALA A 914 6.54 23.36 6.13
N ASP A 915 5.51 23.83 5.42
CA ASP A 915 4.35 23.07 4.95
C ASP A 915 4.62 22.28 3.66
N ARG A 916 5.83 22.36 3.09
CA ARG A 916 6.20 21.58 1.91
C ARG A 916 6.56 20.14 2.29
N GLU A 917 5.58 19.25 2.15
CA GLU A 917 5.76 17.80 2.12
C GLU A 917 6.63 17.36 0.92
N GLY A 918 7.42 16.30 1.07
CA GLY A 918 8.28 15.70 0.03
C GLY A 918 9.68 16.31 -0.10
N PHE A 919 9.96 17.37 0.66
CA PHE A 919 11.23 18.12 0.63
C PHE A 919 11.77 18.25 2.05
N LEU A 920 13.10 18.23 2.22
CA LEU A 920 13.82 18.26 3.50
C LEU A 920 14.67 19.52 3.61
N PHE A 921 14.83 20.10 4.79
CA PHE A 921 15.73 21.26 4.97
C PHE A 921 17.18 20.84 5.18
N ARG A 922 17.40 19.97 6.16
CA ARG A 922 18.68 19.43 6.62
C ARG A 922 18.36 18.20 7.49
N PRO A 923 18.31 16.98 6.91
CA PRO A 923 18.00 15.78 7.67
C PRO A 923 19.06 15.52 8.75
N VAL A 924 18.60 15.14 9.94
CA VAL A 924 19.39 14.93 11.16
C VAL A 924 19.38 13.46 11.59
N ALA A 925 18.31 12.71 11.33
CA ALA A 925 18.27 11.27 11.58
C ALA A 925 17.21 10.58 10.70
N LEU A 926 17.29 9.27 10.61
CA LEU A 926 16.43 8.42 9.79
C LEU A 926 16.08 7.15 10.58
N GLY A 927 14.82 6.72 10.52
CA GLY A 927 14.37 5.43 11.04
C GLY A 927 13.34 4.78 10.12
N CYS A 928 13.08 3.49 10.33
CA CYS A 928 12.10 2.72 9.59
C CYS A 928 11.22 1.93 10.56
N SER A 929 9.90 2.06 10.46
CA SER A 929 8.96 1.20 11.18
C SER A 929 8.88 -0.20 10.54
N TYR A 930 8.33 -1.18 11.27
CA TYR A 930 8.24 -2.57 10.81
C TYR A 930 7.23 -2.79 9.67
N ASP A 931 6.40 -1.78 9.38
CA ASP A 931 5.53 -1.71 8.18
C ASP A 931 6.19 -1.00 6.98
N GLY A 932 7.45 -0.60 7.11
CA GLY A 932 8.21 0.01 6.01
C GLY A 932 8.07 1.53 5.87
N THR A 933 7.36 2.21 6.78
CA THR A 933 7.31 3.68 6.74
C THR A 933 8.66 4.27 7.14
N LEU A 934 9.23 5.10 6.26
CA LEU A 934 10.50 5.79 6.49
C LEU A 934 10.22 7.10 7.22
N LEU A 935 10.84 7.31 8.38
CA LEU A 935 10.69 8.55 9.17
C LEU A 935 12.01 9.31 9.15
N ILE A 936 11.96 10.59 8.78
CA ILE A 936 13.13 11.47 8.69
C ILE A 936 12.97 12.63 9.64
N LEU A 937 13.90 12.75 10.58
CA LEU A 937 14.05 13.90 11.47
C LEU A 937 14.78 15.01 10.71
N ASP A 938 14.19 16.19 10.61
CA ASP A 938 14.61 17.31 9.76
C ASP A 938 14.63 18.61 10.58
N GLN A 939 15.78 19.28 10.65
CA GLN A 939 15.94 20.51 11.46
C GLN A 939 16.86 21.53 10.80
N VAL A 940 16.35 22.76 10.64
CA VAL A 940 17.10 23.92 10.16
C VAL A 940 17.04 25.10 11.13
N PHE A 941 18.20 25.72 11.34
CA PHE A 941 18.35 27.02 11.97
C PHE A 941 19.07 27.96 10.98
N SER A 942 18.35 28.96 10.48
CA SER A 942 18.90 29.97 9.56
C SER A 942 18.26 31.33 9.84
N GLN A 943 18.76 32.40 9.22
CA GLN A 943 18.18 33.75 9.36
C GLN A 943 16.79 33.89 8.72
N GLU A 944 16.44 32.99 7.80
CA GLU A 944 15.21 33.05 6.98
C GLU A 944 14.18 31.97 7.38
N THR A 945 14.61 30.89 8.03
CA THR A 945 13.79 29.72 8.37
C THR A 945 14.36 29.02 9.60
N SER A 946 13.50 28.72 10.57
CA SER A 946 13.83 28.00 11.80
C SER A 946 12.74 26.96 12.05
N GLU A 947 12.99 25.71 11.67
CA GLU A 947 11.98 24.64 11.66
C GLU A 947 12.56 23.32 12.16
N SER A 948 11.76 22.54 12.88
CA SER A 948 12.06 21.16 13.30
C SER A 948 10.82 20.27 13.14
N ARG A 949 10.99 19.11 12.51
CA ARG A 949 9.91 18.14 12.27
C ARG A 949 10.43 16.73 12.03
N VAL A 950 9.57 15.73 12.21
CA VAL A 950 9.69 14.41 11.58
C VAL A 950 8.76 14.37 10.38
N GLN A 951 9.22 13.85 9.25
CA GLN A 951 8.40 13.65 8.05
C GLN A 951 8.46 12.20 7.58
N ALA A 952 7.31 11.66 7.18
CA ALA A 952 7.14 10.26 6.79
C ALA A 952 7.14 10.08 5.26
N PHE A 953 7.83 9.05 4.77
CA PHE A 953 8.03 8.75 3.34
C PHE A 953 7.87 7.25 3.03
N ASP A 954 7.55 6.93 1.78
CA ASP A 954 7.63 5.58 1.21
C ASP A 954 8.97 5.34 0.48
N LEU A 955 9.19 4.10 0.00
CA LEU A 955 10.37 3.71 -0.79
C LEU A 955 10.50 4.44 -2.16
N LEU A 956 9.48 5.20 -2.58
CA LEU A 956 9.51 6.03 -3.78
C LEU A 956 9.74 7.52 -3.45
N GLY A 957 10.00 7.84 -2.17
CA GLY A 957 10.20 9.21 -1.69
C GLY A 957 8.93 10.05 -1.64
N ARG A 958 7.75 9.42 -1.63
CA ARG A 958 6.45 10.10 -1.54
C ARG A 958 6.04 10.26 -0.07
N PRO A 959 5.44 11.39 0.32
CA PRO A 959 4.96 11.58 1.68
C PRO A 959 3.85 10.57 2.07
N VAL A 960 3.97 10.00 3.27
CA VAL A 960 3.00 9.05 3.83
C VAL A 960 2.24 9.74 4.97
N PRO A 961 0.91 9.89 4.89
CA PRO A 961 0.14 10.64 5.90
C PRO A 961 -0.19 9.78 7.12
N CYS A 962 0.81 9.43 7.93
CA CYS A 962 0.67 8.55 9.10
C CYS A 962 0.45 9.27 10.44
N PHE A 963 0.48 10.61 10.47
CA PHE A 963 0.22 11.43 11.65
C PHE A 963 -1.12 12.15 11.55
N LEU A 964 -1.59 12.73 12.66
CA LEU A 964 -2.77 13.59 12.71
C LEU A 964 -2.38 15.04 13.03
N ASP A 965 -2.94 16.01 12.29
CA ASP A 965 -2.74 17.44 12.54
C ASP A 965 -3.52 17.94 13.77
N ASP A 966 -3.33 19.20 14.17
CA ASP A 966 -4.07 19.85 15.28
C ASP A 966 -5.61 19.83 15.12
N LYS A 967 -6.14 19.50 13.93
CA LYS A 967 -7.56 19.38 13.61
C LYS A 967 -8.03 17.92 13.54
N GLY A 968 -7.12 16.96 13.63
CA GLY A 968 -7.38 15.53 13.47
C GLY A 968 -7.36 15.04 12.02
N GLU A 969 -6.82 15.82 11.08
CA GLU A 969 -6.68 15.43 9.67
C GLU A 969 -5.35 14.72 9.42
N ALA A 970 -5.32 13.75 8.51
CA ALA A 970 -4.11 12.97 8.24
C ALA A 970 -3.01 13.82 7.56
N THR A 971 -1.78 13.75 8.06
CA THR A 971 -0.61 14.50 7.56
C THR A 971 0.67 13.66 7.58
N SER A 972 1.62 13.98 6.70
CA SER A 972 2.95 13.33 6.69
C SER A 972 3.97 14.01 7.61
N ILE A 973 3.60 15.09 8.29
CA ILE A 973 4.49 15.91 9.12
C ILE A 973 4.07 15.84 10.60
N LEU A 974 4.99 15.39 11.44
CA LEU A 974 4.97 15.57 12.88
C LEU A 974 5.91 16.74 13.24
N PRO A 975 5.40 17.96 13.50
CA PRO A 975 6.23 19.05 14.03
C PRO A 975 6.68 18.70 15.45
N ILE A 976 7.86 19.17 15.82
CA ILE A 976 8.47 18.93 17.13
C ILE A 976 9.04 20.26 17.67
N PRO A 977 9.31 20.37 18.99
CA PRO A 977 9.83 21.61 19.59
C PRO A 977 11.05 22.20 18.87
N ASN A 978 11.13 23.53 18.85
CA ASN A 978 12.19 24.26 18.15
C ASN A 978 12.63 25.53 18.92
N ASP A 979 12.46 25.51 20.25
CA ASP A 979 12.67 26.65 21.15
C ASP A 979 14.12 26.70 21.70
N GLY A 980 14.96 25.74 21.33
CA GLY A 980 16.37 25.64 21.69
C GLY A 980 16.94 24.22 21.66
N GLU A 981 16.15 23.25 21.21
CA GLU A 981 16.53 21.86 21.02
C GLU A 981 17.50 21.69 19.85
N VAL A 982 18.61 21.00 20.08
CA VAL A 982 19.48 20.50 19.01
C VAL A 982 19.31 18.99 18.94
N TYR A 983 18.67 18.54 17.87
CA TYR A 983 18.44 17.11 17.62
C TYR A 983 19.74 16.40 17.24
N LEU A 984 19.91 15.18 17.75
CA LEU A 984 21.12 14.37 17.57
C LEU A 984 20.84 13.07 16.81
N ASP A 985 19.78 12.34 17.18
CA ASP A 985 19.55 11.00 16.67
C ASP A 985 18.09 10.55 16.86
N MET A 986 17.66 9.52 16.12
CA MET A 986 16.31 8.97 16.17
C MET A 986 16.28 7.47 15.96
N CYS A 987 15.48 6.76 16.75
CA CYS A 987 15.17 5.34 16.55
C CYS A 987 13.65 5.13 16.48
N VAL A 988 13.21 4.15 15.69
CA VAL A 988 11.79 3.88 15.41
C VAL A 988 11.51 2.40 15.67
N VAL A 989 10.51 2.11 16.50
CA VAL A 989 10.15 0.73 16.89
C VAL A 989 8.64 0.57 16.86
N GLY A 990 8.14 -0.46 16.16
CA GLY A 990 6.71 -0.79 16.09
C GLY A 990 6.17 -0.86 14.67
N ASN A 991 4.85 -0.87 14.53
CA ASN A 991 4.12 -1.05 13.26
C ASN A 991 2.87 -0.15 13.19
N LYS A 992 2.10 -0.24 12.11
CA LYS A 992 0.87 0.54 11.87
C LYS A 992 -0.14 0.62 13.02
N SER A 993 -0.22 -0.40 13.90
CA SER A 993 -1.16 -0.38 15.02
C SER A 993 -0.59 0.35 16.25
N MET A 994 0.74 0.41 16.39
CA MET A 994 1.47 1.25 17.34
C MET A 994 2.95 1.32 16.94
N THR A 995 3.44 2.52 16.62
CA THR A 995 4.87 2.83 16.40
C THR A 995 5.31 3.91 17.37
N TYR A 996 6.47 3.70 18.01
CA TYR A 996 7.14 4.67 18.86
C TYR A 996 8.36 5.27 18.16
N ILE A 997 8.51 6.58 18.31
CA ILE A 997 9.65 7.37 17.80
C ILE A 997 10.44 7.88 19.00
N PHE A 998 11.66 7.40 19.15
CA PHE A 998 12.59 7.82 20.20
C PHE A 998 13.52 8.88 19.61
N ILE A 999 13.52 10.09 20.16
CA ILE A 999 14.29 11.22 19.66
C ILE A 999 15.27 11.69 20.73
N LEU A 1000 16.57 11.60 20.44
CA LEU A 1000 17.66 12.15 21.27
C LEU A 1000 17.94 13.60 20.87
N TYR A 1001 18.01 14.48 21.87
CA TYR A 1001 18.36 15.89 21.70
C TYR A 1001 19.06 16.45 22.94
N TYR A 1002 19.70 17.60 22.78
CA TYR A 1002 20.11 18.43 23.92
C TYR A 1002 19.53 19.83 23.81
N THR A 1003 19.57 20.58 24.91
CA THR A 1003 19.15 21.99 24.99
C THR A 1003 20.32 22.89 25.38
N GLY A 1004 20.27 24.17 25.05
CA GLY A 1004 21.35 25.11 25.41
C GLY A 1004 22.63 24.88 24.60
N ASN A 1005 23.70 24.39 25.25
CA ASN A 1005 25.01 24.20 24.59
C ASN A 1005 25.58 22.77 24.69
N GLY A 1006 24.83 21.84 25.30
CA GLY A 1006 25.20 20.42 25.42
C GLY A 1006 26.44 20.15 26.26
N LYS A 1007 26.90 21.10 27.09
CA LYS A 1007 28.11 20.94 27.93
C LYS A 1007 27.80 20.50 29.36
N SER A 1008 26.52 20.29 29.70
CA SER A 1008 26.11 19.70 30.97
C SER A 1008 25.33 18.40 30.72
N PRO A 1009 25.52 17.34 31.54
CA PRO A 1009 24.71 16.13 31.45
C PRO A 1009 23.20 16.36 31.59
N THR A 1010 22.79 17.47 32.21
CA THR A 1010 21.39 17.88 32.34
C THR A 1010 20.76 18.39 31.05
N ASP A 1011 21.56 18.72 30.05
CA ASP A 1011 21.09 19.32 28.81
C ASP A 1011 20.40 18.28 27.91
N TYR A 1012 20.74 17.01 28.08
CA TYR A 1012 20.41 15.88 27.20
C TYR A 1012 19.14 15.13 27.60
N ASN A 1013 18.31 14.83 26.62
CA ASN A 1013 16.97 14.26 26.79
C ASN A 1013 16.65 13.25 25.68
N VAL A 1014 15.86 12.23 26.02
CA VAL A 1014 15.22 11.32 25.06
C VAL A 1014 13.71 11.47 25.19
N ALA A 1015 13.07 12.02 24.16
CA ALA A 1015 11.62 12.12 24.05
C ALA A 1015 11.04 10.93 23.26
N ILE A 1016 9.91 10.39 23.72
CA ILE A 1016 9.22 9.30 23.04
C ILE A 1016 7.87 9.81 22.52
N TYR A 1017 7.68 9.78 21.21
CA TYR A 1017 6.41 10.04 20.54
C TYR A 1017 5.79 8.70 20.12
N GLY A 1018 4.49 8.67 19.86
CA GLY A 1018 3.83 7.47 19.32
C GLY A 1018 2.67 7.82 18.40
N PHE A 1019 2.49 6.99 17.37
CA PHE A 1019 1.43 7.12 16.36
C PHE A 1019 0.91 5.73 15.93
N GLY A 1020 -0.26 5.70 15.30
CA GLY A 1020 -0.91 4.48 14.81
C GLY A 1020 -2.34 4.29 15.33
N GLU A 1021 -3.02 3.23 14.90
CA GLU A 1021 -4.46 2.97 15.13
C GLU A 1021 -4.94 3.06 16.59
N LYS A 1022 -4.01 2.96 17.56
CA LYS A 1022 -4.29 2.97 19.01
C LYS A 1022 -3.80 4.21 19.75
N ALA A 1023 -3.13 5.14 19.06
CA ALA A 1023 -2.84 6.45 19.62
C ALA A 1023 -4.16 7.19 19.87
N LYS A 1024 -4.27 7.87 21.02
CA LYS A 1024 -5.50 8.55 21.45
C LYS A 1024 -5.28 10.05 21.59
N SER A 1025 -5.20 10.72 20.43
CA SER A 1025 -5.40 12.18 20.22
C SER A 1025 -4.30 13.15 20.68
N SER A 1026 -4.23 14.29 19.97
CA SER A 1026 -3.25 15.39 20.12
C SER A 1026 -1.78 14.99 19.92
N GLU A 1027 -1.49 14.38 18.78
CA GLU A 1027 -0.28 13.61 18.48
C GLU A 1027 0.92 14.45 18.01
N MET A 1028 1.17 15.58 18.68
CA MET A 1028 2.35 16.45 18.43
C MET A 1028 3.22 16.70 19.67
N THR A 1029 2.89 16.07 20.81
CA THR A 1029 3.67 16.16 22.06
C THR A 1029 4.22 14.79 22.46
N PRO A 1030 5.39 14.73 23.11
CA PRO A 1030 5.95 13.45 23.56
C PRO A 1030 5.08 12.82 24.65
N ILE A 1031 4.93 11.49 24.59
CA ILE A 1031 4.28 10.65 25.61
C ILE A 1031 5.03 10.79 26.94
N VAL A 1032 6.36 10.75 26.88
CA VAL A 1032 7.27 10.88 28.01
C VAL A 1032 8.64 11.34 27.54
N THR A 1033 9.34 12.10 28.38
CA THR A 1033 10.74 12.51 28.15
C THR A 1033 11.61 12.02 29.31
N THR A 1034 12.63 11.22 29.01
CA THR A 1034 13.69 10.89 29.97
C THR A 1034 14.74 11.99 29.91
N ASN A 1035 15.06 12.59 31.06
CA ASN A 1035 16.04 13.67 31.18
C ASN A 1035 17.36 13.09 31.70
N LYS A 1036 18.48 13.77 31.43
CA LYS A 1036 19.85 13.38 31.84
C LYS A 1036 20.35 12.09 31.19
N VAL A 1037 20.23 12.02 29.86
CA VAL A 1037 20.74 10.90 29.04
C VAL A 1037 21.88 11.41 28.15
N PRO A 1038 23.09 11.66 28.70
CA PRO A 1038 24.21 12.28 27.96
C PRO A 1038 24.84 11.30 26.96
N ALA A 1039 24.20 11.21 25.80
CA ALA A 1039 24.54 10.31 24.71
C ALA A 1039 24.75 11.09 23.40
N ALA A 1040 25.53 10.51 22.49
CA ALA A 1040 25.71 11.01 21.13
C ALA A 1040 24.77 10.33 20.12
N ARG A 1041 24.48 9.03 20.31
CA ARG A 1041 23.63 8.20 19.45
C ARG A 1041 22.79 7.22 20.29
N ILE A 1042 21.67 6.75 19.74
CA ILE A 1042 20.77 5.78 20.36
C ILE A 1042 20.44 4.60 19.45
N ALA A 1043 20.18 3.44 20.05
CA ALA A 1043 19.51 2.31 19.40
C ALA A 1043 18.48 1.72 20.36
N VAL A 1044 17.35 1.22 19.84
CA VAL A 1044 16.27 0.65 20.66
C VAL A 1044 15.83 -0.69 20.07
N ASP A 1045 15.67 -1.69 20.92
CA ASP A 1045 15.18 -3.03 20.50
C ASP A 1045 13.65 -3.10 20.44
N MET A 1046 13.09 -4.25 20.00
CA MET A 1046 11.63 -4.42 19.91
C MET A 1046 10.92 -4.44 21.28
N TRP A 1047 11.66 -4.64 22.38
CA TRP A 1047 11.13 -4.75 23.74
C TRP A 1047 11.19 -3.43 24.52
N HIS A 1048 11.73 -2.38 23.88
CA HIS A 1048 11.99 -1.05 24.40
C HIS A 1048 13.18 -0.94 25.37
N THR A 1049 14.22 -1.76 25.19
CA THR A 1049 15.55 -1.52 25.76
C THR A 1049 16.24 -0.41 24.99
N LEU A 1050 16.74 0.62 25.68
CA LEU A 1050 17.48 1.73 25.07
C LEU A 1050 18.98 1.53 25.28
N TYR A 1051 19.74 1.53 24.18
CA TYR A 1051 21.19 1.56 24.18
C TYR A 1051 21.70 2.95 23.77
N THR A 1052 22.73 3.44 24.45
CA THR A 1052 23.31 4.76 24.19
C THR A 1052 24.80 4.69 23.91
N LEU A 1053 25.26 5.38 22.87
CA LEU A 1053 26.68 5.64 22.62
C LEU A 1053 27.08 6.88 23.44
N ASN A 1054 27.87 6.66 24.49
CA ASN A 1054 28.18 7.70 25.48
C ASN A 1054 29.40 8.51 25.02
N TYR A 1055 29.50 9.80 25.34
CA TYR A 1055 30.73 10.58 25.07
C TYR A 1055 31.95 10.11 25.90
N GLN A 1056 31.73 9.28 26.91
CA GLN A 1056 32.76 8.74 27.79
C GLN A 1056 33.51 7.58 27.09
N MET A 1057 34.83 7.49 27.29
CA MET A 1057 35.60 6.28 26.95
C MET A 1057 35.15 5.09 27.81
N VAL A 1058 35.36 3.87 27.32
CA VAL A 1058 35.32 2.66 28.17
C VAL A 1058 36.27 2.86 29.36
N ALA A 1059 35.88 2.39 30.54
CA ALA A 1059 36.67 2.47 31.76
C ALA A 1059 36.83 1.09 32.43
N ASP A 1060 37.83 0.99 33.31
CA ASP A 1060 37.90 -0.11 34.27
C ASP A 1060 36.84 0.02 35.38
N THR A 1061 36.71 -1.01 36.22
CA THR A 1061 35.78 -1.04 37.37
C THR A 1061 36.09 0.01 38.44
N ALA A 1062 37.28 0.64 38.41
CA ALA A 1062 37.65 1.76 39.26
C ALA A 1062 37.32 3.13 38.63
N GLY A 1063 36.70 3.15 37.44
CA GLY A 1063 36.29 4.37 36.73
C GLY A 1063 37.41 5.08 35.99
N LYS A 1064 38.58 4.45 35.80
CA LYS A 1064 39.68 5.01 35.03
C LYS A 1064 39.50 4.66 33.56
N ALA A 1065 39.55 5.68 32.69
CA ALA A 1065 39.46 5.48 31.24
C ALA A 1065 40.50 4.48 30.73
N SER A 1066 40.01 3.47 30.01
CA SER A 1066 40.80 2.48 29.29
C SER A 1066 41.43 3.15 28.05
N GLY A 1067 42.68 2.80 27.78
CA GLY A 1067 43.46 3.41 26.71
C GLY A 1067 44.85 2.79 26.63
N PRO A 1068 45.59 3.00 25.53
CA PRO A 1068 46.88 2.35 25.34
C PRO A 1068 47.93 2.90 26.31
N ILE A 1069 48.77 2.01 26.86
CA ILE A 1069 49.83 2.38 27.82
C ILE A 1069 50.95 3.20 27.14
N THR A 1070 51.07 3.11 25.82
CA THR A 1070 51.99 3.88 24.99
C THR A 1070 51.25 4.47 23.78
N SER A 1071 51.81 5.49 23.12
CA SER A 1071 51.22 6.08 21.92
C SER A 1071 51.08 5.12 20.73
N HIS A 1072 51.77 3.97 20.73
CA HIS A 1072 51.91 3.10 19.55
C HIS A 1072 51.71 1.60 19.81
N ALA A 1073 51.42 1.18 21.04
CA ALA A 1073 51.16 -0.22 21.36
C ALA A 1073 50.23 -0.38 22.57
N GLY A 1074 49.18 -1.17 22.39
CA GLY A 1074 48.53 -1.90 23.49
C GLY A 1074 49.50 -2.93 24.06
N PRO A 1075 49.48 -3.15 25.38
CA PRO A 1075 48.49 -4.09 25.91
C PRO A 1075 47.57 -3.46 26.97
N ALA A 1076 46.41 -4.06 27.18
CA ALA A 1076 45.38 -3.66 28.15
C ALA A 1076 44.66 -2.30 27.92
N GLY A 1077 44.46 -1.88 26.65
CA GLY A 1077 43.53 -0.79 26.33
C GLY A 1077 43.57 -0.31 24.87
N ARG A 1078 42.41 0.03 24.31
CA ARG A 1078 42.20 0.71 23.02
C ARG A 1078 41.38 1.98 23.28
N THR A 1079 41.57 3.05 22.52
CA THR A 1079 40.67 4.21 22.59
C THR A 1079 39.32 3.84 21.98
N VAL A 1080 38.29 3.71 22.81
CA VAL A 1080 36.94 3.28 22.43
C VAL A 1080 35.89 3.97 23.31
N LEU A 1081 34.75 4.32 22.73
CA LEU A 1081 33.59 4.84 23.45
C LEU A 1081 32.93 3.75 24.32
N SER A 1082 32.36 4.18 25.45
CA SER A 1082 31.49 3.36 26.27
C SER A 1082 30.07 3.34 25.72
N ILE A 1083 29.38 2.24 25.96
CA ILE A 1083 27.96 2.06 25.65
C ILE A 1083 27.22 1.77 26.95
N SER A 1084 26.02 2.32 27.11
CA SER A 1084 25.13 2.03 28.24
C SER A 1084 23.82 1.39 27.80
N GLU A 1085 23.24 0.59 28.69
CA GLU A 1085 21.86 0.10 28.63
C GLU A 1085 20.98 0.88 29.60
N TRP A 1086 19.75 1.15 29.16
CA TRP A 1086 18.70 1.77 29.95
C TRP A 1086 17.39 0.98 29.82
N LEU A 1087 16.75 0.73 30.96
CA LEU A 1087 15.51 -0.05 31.05
C LEU A 1087 14.34 0.80 31.55
N LEU A 1088 13.16 0.56 30.99
CA LEU A 1088 11.90 1.13 31.48
C LEU A 1088 11.45 0.45 32.79
N PRO A 1089 10.69 1.13 33.67
CA PRO A 1089 10.03 0.51 34.80
C PRO A 1089 8.90 -0.42 34.31
N VAL A 1090 8.68 -1.53 35.02
CA VAL A 1090 7.54 -2.42 34.74
C VAL A 1090 6.22 -1.79 35.22
N PRO A 1091 5.10 -1.97 34.50
CA PRO A 1091 3.79 -1.46 34.92
C PRO A 1091 3.44 -1.82 36.37
N GLY A 1092 3.06 -0.80 37.16
CA GLY A 1092 2.68 -0.95 38.57
C GLY A 1092 3.80 -0.65 39.58
N GLN A 1093 5.04 -0.46 39.16
CA GLN A 1093 6.10 0.12 40.00
C GLN A 1093 6.13 1.65 39.86
N THR A 1094 5.70 2.37 40.91
CA THR A 1094 5.84 3.83 41.08
C THR A 1094 6.73 4.14 42.28
#